data_AF-A0A271VS12-F1
#
_entry.id   AF-A0A271VS12-F1
#
_cell.length_a   1.000
_cell.length_b   1.000
_cell.length_c   1.000
_cell.angle_alpha   90.00
_cell.angle_beta   90.00
_cell.angle_gamma   90.00
#
_symmetry.space_group_name_H-M   'P 1'
#
loop_
_entity.id
_entity.type
_entity.pdbx_description
1 polymer ?
#
loop_
_entity_poly.entity_id
_entity_poly.type
_entity_poly.pdbx_seq_one_letter_code
_entity_poly.pdbx_strand_id
1 'polypeptide(L)'
;MTLGANHSNVNNHNESATGTLLNSHPEGLTSELSTQYDITVIASLDTLMGVDCLELAYRASYQAIKNVPLTGECVKPRFKIQLLGIEGGWNATLDSSKFYSIDSQWLEQLSKQKRADNPSYQDWHSLKQQAVNPLETITANTILLCLPRGQLCAALLQQAGKQIIDLTAEHLSPLEALGNWLNEPLLPIDEAHATYYRNYLPGLAFKGIPYKKNSDAKTGPAQPCVEAILERKRLFQTSIANETRPELDIETCWRGINLAGKSEQEKQKFKQEKDVCLYLVDKASIELRADNNRYLDYKESFLETLDEQYCQYHYEETQHKRQPLTLPTNLILYCTKPRATEDTSTPSVPPLSRVERIEFTTSKNEAESLHELSRLPQLHGLATITVISGQFSHYFRADINQYITTHSHSVVDLIVDHLLAISLDGERPLVSYGSTFFLPFRLAEKHQTIEPKADARKVDYQELITDLANDAEIHQSRSSGTVVTTQGNLKLNLEEGERFNLIANERDAFLYLDPVVRQRLCNLNKDDGQRIVEWRAPVSMEDEIKGNPSFVWAINNPVDSTLPSTQARVRSVKLHQFYNDVYILSVNVYERFFQGEDNTSFTSSGHDWWHDLFTDELDKQQQIEQSKIKHWLRYSEKMRQLYPSFAARERDKEQPHYYFGEFSLCDVADKATKRELKFNHLTEHKYHLPNDISSILQTLGIDNGANLSFKPFIDNRLFVNVSYGLAGNGQLNARSREKFDALYALAAYVDRKDQAWSNLGGYAYDPAFTKNLIDSQSYKRWDAMGNRYAFSNYANVYVGYGTEFNNIIAPCHVFYNYQNMLLLALFYRESLHDFREQIAELSQHIETASPSVFEPVRQDFIRFTNLSWFQELSSQIQGKEIYQKILQGLDIKKEYEFLEKEISITHQHFQAVATETFTKLAFVLALLALIGSAYSLYLPIQTEKKLVTPYGVPLLVVYALALYVCRKYIARLGEKLTHVIPNIFKKMWYCFYDATQLEHLKTRHPRGKKPWYKKWVYWLWIVIGITILLSTNAELSIWQIVTGQEIPPEQLWSLWYDVIWVQPSQSQ
;
A
#
# COMPACT_ATOMS: atom_id res chain seq x y z
N MET A 1 -7.41 11.69 44.07
CA MET A 1 -7.51 11.46 45.52
C MET A 1 -7.56 9.96 45.75
N THR A 2 -6.75 9.25 46.53
CA THR A 2 -5.45 9.45 47.22
C THR A 2 -5.17 8.06 47.86
N LEU A 3 -4.04 7.40 47.53
CA LEU A 3 -2.97 6.90 48.45
C LEU A 3 -3.35 5.65 49.29
N GLY A 4 -2.55 4.60 49.48
CA GLY A 4 -1.16 4.27 49.12
C GLY A 4 -0.62 3.17 50.06
N ALA A 5 0.47 2.48 49.64
CA ALA A 5 1.44 1.68 50.43
C ALA A 5 0.96 0.33 51.03
N ASN A 6 1.72 -0.78 51.10
CA ASN A 6 3.16 -0.97 51.29
C ASN A 6 3.66 -2.38 50.86
N HIS A 7 4.94 -2.45 50.49
CA HIS A 7 5.78 -3.63 50.35
C HIS A 7 6.20 -4.22 51.73
N SER A 8 6.33 -5.55 51.81
CA SER A 8 7.24 -6.27 52.72
C SER A 8 7.41 -7.72 52.21
N ASN A 9 8.54 -8.09 51.61
CA ASN A 9 9.69 -8.76 52.26
C ASN A 9 9.30 -9.81 53.31
N VAL A 10 9.35 -11.08 52.90
CA VAL A 10 9.44 -12.24 53.81
C VAL A 10 10.75 -12.98 53.49
N ASN A 11 11.77 -12.63 54.28
CA ASN A 11 12.85 -13.56 54.63
C ASN A 11 12.26 -14.59 55.60
N ASN A 12 12.50 -15.88 55.38
CA ASN A 12 12.37 -16.85 56.46
C ASN A 12 13.62 -17.72 56.56
N HIS A 13 14.06 -17.81 57.80
CA HIS A 13 15.29 -18.37 58.31
C HIS A 13 15.45 -19.87 58.04
N ASN A 14 16.65 -20.24 57.57
CA ASN A 14 17.19 -21.58 57.77
C ASN A 14 17.73 -21.68 59.21
N GLU A 15 16.98 -22.35 60.09
CA GLU A 15 17.52 -22.84 61.36
C GLU A 15 18.19 -24.20 61.14
N SER A 16 19.51 -24.24 61.38
CA SER A 16 20.28 -25.46 61.48
C SER A 16 20.03 -26.12 62.84
N ALA A 17 19.29 -27.23 62.86
CA ALA A 17 19.23 -28.12 64.01
C ALA A 17 20.19 -29.29 63.80
N THR A 18 21.36 -29.22 64.43
CA THR A 18 22.31 -30.31 64.62
C THR A 18 21.75 -31.29 65.67
N GLY A 19 21.00 -32.29 65.21
CA GLY A 19 20.53 -33.40 66.03
C GLY A 19 21.45 -34.63 65.92
N THR A 20 22.21 -34.89 66.97
CA THR A 20 23.05 -36.08 67.16
C THR A 20 22.15 -37.30 67.38
N LEU A 21 22.17 -38.28 66.47
CA LEU A 21 21.47 -39.55 66.64
C LEU A 21 22.45 -40.70 66.85
N LEU A 22 22.19 -41.42 67.94
CA LEU A 22 22.92 -42.57 68.47
C LEU A 22 22.84 -43.79 67.55
N ASN A 23 23.97 -44.49 67.50
CA ASN A 23 24.15 -45.84 66.96
C ASN A 23 23.21 -46.84 67.65
N SER A 24 22.44 -47.58 66.85
CA SER A 24 22.03 -48.95 67.20
C SER A 24 21.91 -49.78 65.91
N HIS A 25 22.84 -50.71 65.74
CA HIS A 25 22.74 -51.81 64.78
C HIS A 25 21.49 -52.66 65.03
N PRO A 26 20.92 -53.22 63.95
CA PRO A 26 20.64 -54.65 63.99
C PRO A 26 21.19 -55.34 62.73
N GLU A 27 22.01 -56.36 62.95
CA GLU A 27 22.25 -57.44 62.00
C GLU A 27 21.06 -58.41 62.05
N GLY A 28 20.55 -58.82 60.89
CA GLY A 28 19.51 -59.83 60.78
C GLY A 28 18.87 -59.89 59.39
N LEU A 29 19.30 -60.87 58.61
CA LEU A 29 18.88 -61.20 57.25
C LEU A 29 17.35 -61.22 57.05
N THR A 30 16.85 -60.63 55.95
CA THR A 30 16.48 -61.35 54.71
C THR A 30 16.22 -60.36 53.57
N SER A 31 16.71 -60.70 52.38
CA SER A 31 16.65 -59.89 51.16
C SER A 31 15.25 -59.84 50.56
N GLU A 32 14.50 -58.78 50.86
CA GLU A 32 13.53 -58.21 49.92
C GLU A 32 13.92 -56.75 49.75
N LEU A 33 14.82 -56.48 48.79
CA LEU A 33 15.09 -55.13 48.31
C LEU A 33 13.76 -54.55 47.82
N SER A 34 13.13 -53.68 48.61
CA SER A 34 11.95 -52.95 48.17
C SER A 34 12.28 -52.26 46.85
N THR A 35 11.58 -52.64 45.80
CA THR A 35 11.64 -52.11 44.43
C THR A 35 11.05 -50.70 44.35
N GLN A 36 11.32 -49.87 45.35
CA GLN A 36 10.81 -48.50 45.39
C GLN A 36 11.71 -47.61 44.52
N TYR A 37 11.11 -47.11 43.44
CA TYR A 37 11.72 -46.12 42.55
C TYR A 37 11.63 -44.73 43.16
N ASP A 38 12.65 -43.91 42.95
CA ASP A 38 12.70 -42.52 43.43
C ASP A 38 11.81 -41.63 42.56
N ILE A 39 11.85 -41.85 41.24
CA ILE A 39 11.12 -41.09 40.23
C ILE A 39 10.62 -41.98 39.09
N THR A 40 9.56 -41.56 38.42
CA THR A 40 9.07 -42.17 37.18
C THR A 40 9.18 -41.17 36.04
N VAL A 41 9.84 -41.54 34.94
CA VAL A 41 9.88 -40.75 33.70
C VAL A 41 8.89 -41.34 32.72
N ILE A 42 8.03 -40.48 32.16
CA ILE A 42 7.00 -40.86 31.20
C ILE A 42 7.20 -40.06 29.91
N ALA A 43 7.32 -40.76 28.78
CA ALA A 43 7.53 -40.16 27.46
C ALA A 43 6.73 -40.87 26.36
N SER A 44 6.53 -40.21 25.22
CA SER A 44 5.87 -40.81 24.05
C SER A 44 6.78 -41.88 23.38
N LEU A 45 6.20 -43.01 23.01
CA LEU A 45 6.88 -44.07 22.25
C LEU A 45 6.89 -43.84 20.74
N ASP A 46 6.05 -42.91 20.27
CA ASP A 46 5.84 -42.67 18.85
C ASP A 46 6.64 -41.48 18.33
N THR A 47 7.41 -40.82 19.20
CA THR A 47 8.27 -39.69 18.84
C THR A 47 9.72 -39.94 19.25
N LEU A 48 10.67 -39.63 18.36
CA LEU A 48 12.11 -39.78 18.66
C LEU A 48 12.51 -39.03 19.92
N MET A 49 11.95 -37.83 20.09
CA MET A 49 12.12 -37.03 21.30
C MET A 49 11.76 -37.82 22.56
N GLY A 50 10.63 -38.53 22.54
CA GLY A 50 10.20 -39.34 23.67
C GLY A 50 11.14 -40.52 23.94
N VAL A 51 11.64 -41.18 22.89
CA VAL A 51 12.64 -42.26 23.05
C VAL A 51 14.00 -41.74 23.51
N ASP A 52 14.40 -40.54 23.08
CA ASP A 52 15.59 -39.88 23.60
C ASP A 52 15.42 -39.51 25.07
N CYS A 53 14.23 -39.07 25.49
CA CYS A 53 13.94 -38.83 26.91
C CYS A 53 14.05 -40.12 27.73
N LEU A 54 13.51 -41.24 27.21
CA LEU A 54 13.61 -42.54 27.86
C LEU A 54 15.07 -43.04 27.92
N GLU A 55 15.85 -42.86 26.86
CA GLU A 55 17.27 -43.23 26.86
C GLU A 55 18.09 -42.35 27.79
N LEU A 56 17.84 -41.04 27.84
CA LEU A 56 18.51 -40.11 28.76
C LEU A 56 18.21 -40.46 30.22
N ALA A 57 16.94 -40.74 30.53
CA ALA A 57 16.52 -41.22 31.84
C ALA A 57 17.16 -42.58 32.18
N TYR A 58 17.19 -43.51 31.23
CA TYR A 58 17.91 -44.77 31.40
C TYR A 58 19.38 -44.55 31.71
N ARG A 59 20.07 -43.68 30.95
CA ARG A 59 21.48 -43.33 31.14
C ARG A 59 21.75 -42.76 32.54
N ALA A 60 20.90 -41.86 33.01
CA ALA A 60 20.96 -41.31 34.37
C ALA A 60 20.78 -42.41 35.44
N SER A 61 19.82 -43.32 35.25
CA SER A 61 19.57 -44.44 36.17
C SER A 61 20.72 -45.46 36.19
N TYR A 62 21.35 -45.72 35.05
CA TYR A 62 22.42 -46.72 34.92
C TYR A 62 23.69 -46.33 35.68
N GLN A 63 23.99 -45.02 35.73
CA GLN A 63 25.09 -44.48 36.54
C GLN A 63 24.86 -44.71 38.05
N ALA A 64 23.59 -44.78 38.50
CA ALA A 64 23.26 -45.09 39.88
C ALA A 64 23.51 -46.56 40.23
N ILE A 65 23.22 -47.48 39.31
CA ILE A 65 23.23 -48.94 39.55
C ILE A 65 24.65 -49.52 39.58
N LYS A 66 25.56 -49.06 38.70
CA LYS A 66 26.86 -49.72 38.52
C LYS A 66 27.95 -49.39 39.56
N ASN A 67 27.66 -48.61 40.61
CA ASN A 67 28.64 -48.26 41.65
C ASN A 67 30.03 -47.88 41.11
N VAL A 68 30.08 -47.18 39.97
CA VAL A 68 31.35 -46.74 39.39
C VAL A 68 32.01 -45.77 40.38
N PRO A 69 33.26 -46.01 40.82
CA PRO A 69 33.96 -45.10 41.71
C PRO A 69 34.23 -43.78 40.97
N LEU A 70 33.65 -42.69 41.45
CA LEU A 70 33.88 -41.35 40.91
C LEU A 70 35.27 -40.88 41.36
N THR A 71 36.28 -41.02 40.50
CA THR A 71 37.55 -40.31 40.66
C THR A 71 37.41 -38.93 40.04
N GLY A 72 37.16 -37.90 40.86
CA GLY A 72 37.33 -36.49 40.50
C GLY A 72 36.05 -35.76 40.04
N GLU A 73 35.51 -34.96 40.95
CA GLU A 73 34.57 -33.82 40.80
C GLU A 73 33.13 -34.07 40.31
N CYS A 74 32.18 -33.54 41.09
CA CYS A 74 30.71 -33.62 41.03
C CYS A 74 30.06 -34.95 41.47
N VAL A 75 29.57 -34.96 42.73
CA VAL A 75 28.63 -35.97 43.25
C VAL A 75 27.28 -35.77 42.56
N LYS A 76 27.04 -36.48 41.45
CA LYS A 76 25.73 -36.49 40.78
C LYS A 76 24.68 -37.22 41.63
N PRO A 77 23.44 -36.71 41.74
CA PRO A 77 22.35 -37.42 42.40
C PRO A 77 22.04 -38.73 41.66
N ARG A 78 21.95 -39.84 42.41
CA ARG A 78 21.68 -41.18 41.88
C ARG A 78 20.21 -41.50 42.08
N PHE A 79 19.41 -41.40 41.02
CA PHE A 79 17.98 -41.74 41.06
C PHE A 79 17.75 -43.16 40.54
N LYS A 80 16.94 -43.96 41.24
CA LYS A 80 16.28 -45.14 40.68
C LYS A 80 15.06 -44.68 39.88
N ILE A 81 15.17 -44.75 38.55
CA ILE A 81 14.16 -44.23 37.63
C ILE A 81 13.31 -45.36 37.05
N GLN A 82 11.99 -45.26 37.21
CA GLN A 82 11.04 -46.10 36.49
C GLN A 82 10.75 -45.47 35.12
N LEU A 83 10.81 -46.26 34.05
CA LEU A 83 10.58 -45.79 32.68
C LEU A 83 9.22 -46.30 32.19
N LEU A 84 8.36 -45.39 31.74
CA LEU A 84 7.08 -45.72 31.13
C LEU A 84 6.92 -45.02 29.78
N GLY A 85 6.46 -45.78 28.80
CA GLY A 85 6.14 -45.29 27.46
C GLY A 85 4.65 -45.13 27.26
N ILE A 86 4.26 -44.17 26.42
CA ILE A 86 2.88 -43.93 26.06
C ILE A 86 2.72 -43.96 24.53
N GLU A 87 1.70 -44.69 24.02
CA GLU A 87 1.31 -44.64 22.60
C GLU A 87 0.17 -43.65 22.36
N GLY A 88 0.30 -42.81 21.34
CA GLY A 88 -0.70 -41.82 20.93
C GLY A 88 -0.19 -40.83 19.88
N GLY A 89 0.98 -41.09 19.28
CA GLY A 89 1.64 -40.19 18.35
C GLY A 89 1.99 -38.85 19.01
N TRP A 90 1.78 -37.80 18.23
CA TRP A 90 1.88 -36.40 18.66
C TRP A 90 0.82 -35.98 19.68
N ASN A 91 -0.28 -36.73 19.76
CA ASN A 91 -1.41 -36.47 20.65
C ASN A 91 -1.34 -37.30 21.94
N ALA A 92 -0.20 -37.96 22.19
CA ALA A 92 0.00 -38.73 23.41
C ALA A 92 -0.12 -37.78 24.62
N THR A 93 -1.14 -38.01 25.44
CA THR A 93 -1.32 -37.35 26.74
C THR A 93 -1.48 -38.42 27.80
N LEU A 94 -1.44 -38.05 29.09
CA LEU A 94 -1.78 -39.01 30.14
C LEU A 94 -3.22 -39.56 30.03
N ASP A 95 -4.12 -38.86 29.32
CA ASP A 95 -5.55 -39.20 29.24
C ASP A 95 -5.91 -40.09 28.04
N SER A 96 -5.22 -39.91 26.93
CA SER A 96 -5.63 -40.45 25.62
C SER A 96 -4.99 -41.79 25.27
N SER A 97 -4.12 -42.33 26.13
CA SER A 97 -3.10 -43.27 25.68
C SER A 97 -2.83 -44.43 26.63
N LYS A 98 -2.47 -45.58 26.05
CA LYS A 98 -2.07 -46.78 26.81
C LYS A 98 -0.62 -46.63 27.28
N PHE A 99 -0.37 -47.00 28.53
CA PHE A 99 0.97 -47.02 29.12
C PHE A 99 1.62 -48.37 28.87
N TYR A 100 2.93 -48.36 28.66
CA TYR A 100 3.73 -49.54 28.42
C TYR A 100 5.00 -49.52 29.27
N SER A 101 5.39 -50.70 29.75
CA SER A 101 6.75 -50.89 30.28
C SER A 101 7.78 -50.87 29.16
N ILE A 102 8.99 -50.40 29.48
CA ILE A 102 10.06 -50.17 28.51
C ILE A 102 11.15 -51.23 28.59
N ASP A 103 11.59 -51.74 27.43
CA ASP A 103 12.76 -52.61 27.36
C ASP A 103 14.09 -51.87 27.59
N SER A 104 14.66 -52.08 28.78
CA SER A 104 15.97 -51.56 29.15
C SER A 104 17.13 -52.07 28.28
N GLN A 105 17.04 -53.26 27.68
CA GLN A 105 18.13 -53.81 26.85
C GLN A 105 18.29 -53.01 25.56
N TRP A 106 17.18 -52.66 24.93
CA TRP A 106 17.19 -51.81 23.73
C TRP A 106 17.74 -50.41 24.05
N LEU A 107 17.29 -49.78 25.14
CA LEU A 107 17.83 -48.47 25.57
C LEU A 107 19.33 -48.51 25.87
N GLU A 108 19.84 -49.62 26.43
CA GLU A 108 21.29 -49.80 26.63
C GLU A 108 22.05 -49.83 25.31
N GLN A 109 21.51 -50.54 24.31
CA GLN A 109 22.10 -50.60 22.97
C GLN A 109 22.10 -49.21 22.31
N LEU A 110 20.98 -48.49 22.36
CA LEU A 110 20.89 -47.13 21.83
C LEU A 110 21.88 -46.20 22.53
N SER A 111 21.98 -46.26 23.86
CA SER A 111 22.93 -45.43 24.62
C SER A 111 24.39 -45.70 24.22
N LYS A 112 24.75 -46.96 23.98
CA LYS A 112 26.08 -47.34 23.47
C LYS A 112 26.32 -46.77 22.07
N GLN A 113 25.33 -46.87 21.20
CA GLN A 113 25.41 -46.39 19.82
C GLN A 113 25.50 -44.86 19.73
N LYS A 114 24.71 -44.11 20.54
CA LYS A 114 24.80 -42.64 20.61
C LYS A 114 26.18 -42.18 21.06
N ARG A 115 26.79 -42.83 22.07
CA ARG A 115 28.16 -42.53 22.51
C ARG A 115 29.23 -42.88 21.48
N ALA A 116 28.95 -43.88 20.64
CA ALA A 116 29.78 -44.23 19.49
C ALA A 116 29.53 -43.35 18.26
N ASP A 117 28.67 -42.33 18.37
CA ASP A 117 28.30 -41.41 17.29
C ASP A 117 27.69 -42.11 16.06
N ASN A 118 27.02 -43.25 16.28
CA ASN A 118 26.33 -44.02 15.25
C ASN A 118 24.99 -44.59 15.74
N PRO A 119 24.03 -43.72 16.16
CA PRO A 119 22.75 -44.16 16.68
C PRO A 119 21.91 -44.89 15.62
N SER A 120 21.33 -46.03 15.99
CA SER A 120 20.32 -46.72 15.21
C SER A 120 19.01 -46.78 16.00
N TYR A 121 18.00 -46.07 15.48
CA TYR A 121 16.62 -46.16 15.98
C TYR A 121 15.84 -47.26 15.26
N GLN A 122 16.52 -48.20 14.60
CA GLN A 122 15.86 -49.34 13.97
C GLN A 122 15.12 -50.17 15.03
N ASP A 123 13.89 -50.56 14.70
CA ASP A 123 13.02 -51.39 15.53
C ASP A 123 12.73 -50.80 16.92
N TRP A 124 12.83 -49.48 17.11
CA TRP A 124 12.53 -48.83 18.39
C TRP A 124 11.12 -49.10 18.92
N HIS A 125 10.15 -49.44 18.06
CA HIS A 125 8.83 -49.90 18.48
C HIS A 125 8.88 -51.16 19.36
N SER A 126 9.96 -51.94 19.30
CA SER A 126 10.23 -53.07 20.22
C SER A 126 10.49 -52.63 21.67
N LEU A 127 10.68 -51.33 21.93
CA LEU A 127 10.73 -50.76 23.29
C LEU A 127 9.48 -51.10 24.11
N LYS A 128 8.34 -51.23 23.43
CA LYS A 128 7.06 -51.58 24.03
C LYS A 128 7.04 -53.05 24.44
N GLN A 129 6.93 -53.30 25.75
CA GLN A 129 6.78 -54.67 26.28
C GLN A 129 5.33 -55.01 26.60
N GLN A 130 4.84 -54.62 27.78
CA GLN A 130 3.49 -54.98 28.26
C GLN A 130 2.69 -53.72 28.56
N ALA A 131 1.41 -53.71 28.18
CA ALA A 131 0.49 -52.65 28.57
C ALA A 131 0.29 -52.68 30.09
N VAL A 132 0.41 -51.53 30.73
CA VAL A 132 0.34 -51.40 32.20
C VAL A 132 -0.73 -50.40 32.62
N ASN A 133 -1.34 -50.62 33.78
CA ASN A 133 -2.26 -49.66 34.39
C ASN A 133 -1.43 -48.63 35.18
N PRO A 134 -1.42 -47.34 34.81
CA PRO A 134 -0.56 -46.35 35.45
C PRO A 134 -0.84 -46.18 36.95
N LEU A 135 -2.10 -46.30 37.38
CA LEU A 135 -2.49 -46.14 38.79
C LEU A 135 -1.96 -47.26 39.69
N GLU A 136 -1.76 -48.45 39.14
CA GLU A 136 -1.24 -49.61 39.87
C GLU A 136 0.29 -49.72 39.74
N THR A 137 0.85 -49.27 38.61
CA THR A 137 2.24 -49.53 38.23
C THR A 137 3.21 -48.43 38.68
N ILE A 138 2.75 -47.18 38.79
CA ILE A 138 3.61 -46.05 39.18
C ILE A 138 3.85 -46.08 40.69
N THR A 139 5.00 -46.64 41.09
CA THR A 139 5.38 -46.75 42.50
C THR A 139 6.09 -45.50 43.03
N ALA A 140 6.74 -44.71 42.18
CA ALA A 140 7.44 -43.49 42.60
C ALA A 140 6.46 -42.40 43.02
N ASN A 141 6.87 -41.49 43.91
CA ASN A 141 6.05 -40.36 44.34
C ASN A 141 6.14 -39.17 43.38
N THR A 142 7.24 -39.06 42.64
CA THR A 142 7.47 -37.97 41.67
C THR A 142 7.49 -38.52 40.26
N ILE A 143 6.73 -37.88 39.38
CA ILE A 143 6.59 -38.21 37.97
C ILE A 143 7.14 -37.05 37.15
N LEU A 144 8.13 -37.32 36.31
CA LEU A 144 8.65 -36.40 35.31
C LEU A 144 7.96 -36.70 33.99
N LEU A 145 7.26 -35.71 33.45
CA LEU A 145 6.45 -35.89 32.27
C LEU A 145 7.07 -35.17 31.07
N CYS A 146 7.47 -35.94 30.06
CA CYS A 146 8.08 -35.45 28.82
C CYS A 146 7.09 -35.41 27.64
N LEU A 147 5.79 -35.29 27.94
CA LEU A 147 4.69 -35.21 26.98
C LEU A 147 3.55 -34.35 27.57
N PRO A 148 2.59 -33.85 26.78
CA PRO A 148 1.52 -32.99 27.29
C PRO A 148 0.71 -33.64 28.43
N ARG A 149 0.45 -32.86 29.49
CA ARG A 149 -0.06 -33.36 30.78
C ARG A 149 -1.34 -34.20 30.75
N GLY A 150 -2.32 -33.86 29.91
CA GLY A 150 -3.68 -34.37 30.10
C GLY A 150 -4.32 -33.82 31.39
N GLN A 151 -5.65 -33.87 31.49
CA GLN A 151 -6.42 -33.35 32.61
C GLN A 151 -6.87 -34.45 33.58
N LEU A 152 -7.46 -35.54 33.09
CA LEU A 152 -8.14 -36.54 33.91
C LEU A 152 -7.15 -37.45 34.66
N CYS A 153 -6.26 -38.11 33.93
CA CYS A 153 -5.27 -39.03 34.48
C CYS A 153 -4.26 -38.29 35.35
N ALA A 154 -3.87 -37.07 34.96
CA ALA A 154 -3.06 -36.20 35.80
C ALA A 154 -3.74 -35.90 37.14
N ALA A 155 -5.04 -35.57 37.13
CA ALA A 155 -5.80 -35.34 38.36
C ALA A 155 -5.92 -36.61 39.22
N LEU A 156 -6.15 -37.78 38.61
CA LEU A 156 -6.21 -39.05 39.32
C LEU A 156 -4.87 -39.43 39.97
N LEU A 157 -3.75 -39.24 39.28
CA LEU A 157 -2.42 -39.46 39.82
C LEU A 157 -2.11 -38.50 40.98
N GLN A 158 -2.52 -37.24 40.87
CA GLN A 158 -2.36 -36.26 41.96
C GLN A 158 -3.25 -36.59 43.17
N GLN A 159 -4.49 -37.06 42.94
CA GLN A 159 -5.36 -37.57 44.00
C GLN A 159 -4.76 -38.80 44.69
N ALA A 160 -4.02 -39.63 43.96
CA ALA A 160 -3.24 -40.73 44.50
C ALA A 160 -1.92 -40.29 45.20
N GLY A 161 -1.73 -38.99 45.41
CA GLY A 161 -0.57 -38.44 46.14
C GLY A 161 0.70 -38.31 45.30
N LYS A 162 0.63 -38.43 43.96
CA LYS A 162 1.79 -38.30 43.08
C LYS A 162 2.04 -36.83 42.71
N GLN A 163 3.30 -36.41 42.77
CA GLN A 163 3.75 -35.12 42.28
C GLN A 163 4.10 -35.23 40.80
N ILE A 164 3.43 -34.46 39.94
CA ILE A 164 3.73 -34.40 38.49
C ILE A 164 4.53 -33.13 38.20
N ILE A 165 5.69 -33.29 37.59
CA ILE A 165 6.53 -32.22 37.06
C ILE A 165 6.41 -32.28 35.54
N ASP A 166 5.78 -31.26 34.96
CA ASP A 166 5.56 -31.16 33.52
C ASP A 166 6.77 -30.47 32.87
N LEU A 167 7.60 -31.27 32.20
CA LEU A 167 8.80 -30.79 31.52
C LEU A 167 8.49 -30.21 30.13
N THR A 168 7.23 -30.27 29.67
CA THR A 168 6.80 -29.66 28.41
C THR A 168 6.41 -28.18 28.55
N ALA A 169 6.20 -27.72 29.78
CA ALA A 169 5.83 -26.33 30.08
C ALA A 169 7.04 -25.36 30.09
N GLU A 170 8.27 -25.88 29.93
CA GLU A 170 9.48 -25.08 29.94
C GLU A 170 9.75 -24.44 28.56
N HIS A 171 10.58 -23.38 28.51
CA HIS A 171 11.08 -22.81 27.25
C HIS A 171 12.09 -23.72 26.53
N LEU A 172 12.36 -24.89 27.09
CA LEU A 172 13.28 -25.90 26.62
C LEU A 172 12.52 -27.05 25.97
N SER A 173 13.19 -27.81 25.09
CA SER A 173 12.62 -29.10 24.67
C SER A 173 12.48 -30.03 25.88
N PRO A 174 11.54 -31.00 25.87
CA PRO A 174 11.38 -31.94 26.97
C PRO A 174 12.68 -32.69 27.32
N LEU A 175 13.54 -32.93 26.34
CA LEU A 175 14.85 -33.57 26.52
C LEU A 175 15.88 -32.66 27.20
N GLU A 176 15.93 -31.38 26.84
CA GLU A 176 16.78 -30.38 27.53
C GLU A 176 16.31 -30.16 28.98
N ALA A 177 15.00 -30.01 29.17
CA ALA A 177 14.39 -29.89 30.50
C ALA A 177 14.71 -31.11 31.37
N LEU A 178 14.56 -32.32 30.81
CA LEU A 178 14.89 -33.56 31.49
C LEU A 178 16.38 -33.67 31.81
N GLY A 179 17.27 -33.32 30.87
CA GLY A 179 18.72 -33.33 31.08
C GLY A 179 19.14 -32.37 32.19
N ASN A 180 18.57 -31.17 32.21
CA ASN A 180 18.80 -30.19 33.27
C ASN A 180 18.30 -30.70 34.62
N TRP A 181 17.09 -31.28 34.66
CA TRP A 181 16.49 -31.80 35.90
C TRP A 181 17.31 -32.96 36.48
N LEU A 182 17.73 -33.90 35.62
CA LEU A 182 18.55 -35.05 36.02
C LEU A 182 20.03 -34.69 36.22
N ASN A 183 20.45 -33.46 35.89
CA ASN A 183 21.85 -33.05 35.82
C ASN A 183 22.70 -34.01 34.95
N GLU A 184 22.14 -34.41 33.82
CA GLU A 184 22.77 -35.30 32.85
C GLU A 184 22.96 -34.56 31.52
N PRO A 185 24.21 -34.38 31.05
CA PRO A 185 24.47 -33.65 29.82
C PRO A 185 23.90 -34.41 28.61
N LEU A 186 23.41 -33.65 27.65
CA LEU A 186 22.96 -34.16 26.36
C LEU A 186 24.17 -34.57 25.51
N LEU A 187 24.05 -35.67 24.76
CA LEU A 187 25.02 -36.01 23.71
C LEU A 187 24.81 -35.11 22.49
N PRO A 188 25.78 -34.96 21.57
CA PRO A 188 25.61 -34.11 20.38
C PRO A 188 24.36 -34.43 19.55
N ILE A 189 23.98 -35.71 19.44
CA ILE A 189 22.73 -36.12 18.78
C ILE A 189 21.49 -35.73 19.59
N ASP A 190 21.56 -35.83 20.93
CA ASP A 190 20.48 -35.41 21.83
C ASP A 190 20.27 -33.89 21.70
N GLU A 191 21.37 -33.10 21.66
CA GLU A 191 21.34 -31.65 21.44
C GLU A 191 20.76 -31.28 20.07
N ALA A 192 21.11 -32.04 19.02
CA ALA A 192 20.57 -31.84 17.68
C ALA A 192 19.06 -32.12 17.63
N HIS A 193 18.62 -33.23 18.23
CA HIS A 193 17.20 -33.60 18.31
C HIS A 193 16.40 -32.62 19.18
N ALA A 194 16.94 -32.20 20.33
CA ALA A 194 16.39 -31.17 21.20
C ALA A 194 16.22 -29.83 20.47
N THR A 195 17.29 -29.39 19.78
CA THR A 195 17.27 -28.15 19.00
C THR A 195 16.25 -28.23 17.89
N TYR A 196 16.17 -29.35 17.19
CA TYR A 196 15.19 -29.54 16.12
C TYR A 196 13.75 -29.50 16.66
N TYR A 197 13.45 -30.21 17.73
CA TYR A 197 12.12 -30.22 18.37
C TYR A 197 11.72 -28.84 18.90
N ARG A 198 12.66 -28.12 19.51
CA ARG A 198 12.41 -26.76 20.01
C ARG A 198 12.14 -25.81 18.85
N ASN A 199 12.95 -25.91 17.80
CA ASN A 199 12.96 -24.91 16.73
C ASN A 199 11.94 -25.21 15.63
N TYR A 200 11.58 -26.47 15.42
CA TYR A 200 10.73 -26.92 14.34
C TYR A 200 9.72 -27.93 14.85
N LEU A 201 8.66 -28.14 14.06
CA LEU A 201 7.69 -29.18 14.33
C LEU A 201 8.39 -30.52 14.57
N PRO A 202 8.19 -31.10 15.75
CA PRO A 202 8.70 -32.42 15.96
C PRO A 202 7.95 -33.36 15.01
N GLY A 203 8.70 -34.18 14.25
CA GLY A 203 8.13 -35.10 13.27
C GLY A 203 8.29 -34.74 11.80
N LEU A 204 8.81 -33.55 11.46
CA LEU A 204 9.18 -33.23 10.06
C LEU A 204 10.24 -34.21 9.48
N ALA A 205 10.87 -35.01 10.34
CA ALA A 205 11.43 -36.31 9.99
C ALA A 205 11.22 -37.29 11.14
N PHE A 206 10.48 -38.38 10.92
CA PHE A 206 10.30 -39.50 11.89
C PHE A 206 11.64 -40.10 12.36
N LYS A 207 12.71 -39.91 11.58
CA LYS A 207 14.08 -40.41 11.85
C LYS A 207 15.02 -39.40 12.52
N GLY A 208 14.58 -38.16 12.75
CA GLY A 208 15.41 -37.10 13.33
C GLY A 208 16.44 -36.61 12.32
N ILE A 209 17.14 -35.51 12.62
CA ILE A 209 18.26 -35.06 11.79
C ILE A 209 19.53 -35.77 12.28
N PRO A 210 20.18 -36.61 11.47
CA PRO A 210 21.41 -37.27 11.84
C PRO A 210 22.55 -36.26 11.91
N TYR A 211 23.51 -36.60 12.74
CA TYR A 211 24.72 -35.82 12.96
C TYR A 211 25.80 -36.33 11.99
N LYS A 212 26.30 -35.48 11.06
CA LYS A 212 27.58 -35.75 10.37
C LYS A 212 28.63 -34.79 10.88
N LYS A 213 29.71 -35.34 11.39
CA LYS A 213 30.94 -34.60 11.63
C LYS A 213 31.58 -34.29 10.28
N ASN A 214 31.40 -33.07 9.80
CA ASN A 214 32.06 -32.63 8.57
C ASN A 214 33.57 -32.66 8.82
N SER A 215 34.31 -33.52 8.11
CA SER A 215 35.75 -33.73 8.34
C SER A 215 36.59 -32.47 8.12
N ASP A 216 36.03 -31.49 7.41
CA ASP A 216 36.76 -30.33 6.90
C ASP A 216 36.40 -29.02 7.62
N ALA A 217 35.35 -29.00 8.45
CA ALA A 217 34.93 -27.82 9.21
C ALA A 217 35.77 -27.66 10.49
N LYS A 218 37.01 -27.22 10.34
CA LYS A 218 37.85 -26.81 11.49
C LYS A 218 37.25 -25.53 12.10
N THR A 219 36.84 -25.63 13.37
CA THR A 219 36.56 -24.52 14.33
C THR A 219 35.16 -23.90 14.44
N GLY A 220 34.07 -24.60 14.12
CA GLY A 220 32.70 -24.18 14.51
C GLY A 220 32.00 -25.19 15.43
N PRO A 221 30.96 -24.80 16.21
CA PRO A 221 30.09 -25.76 16.88
C PRO A 221 29.51 -26.72 15.85
N ALA A 222 29.52 -28.01 16.16
CA ALA A 222 29.14 -29.06 15.23
C ALA A 222 27.67 -28.92 14.79
N GLN A 223 27.39 -29.17 13.51
CA GLN A 223 26.06 -28.93 12.92
C GLN A 223 25.35 -30.24 12.53
N PRO A 224 24.02 -30.34 12.68
CA PRO A 224 23.20 -31.43 12.14
C PRO A 224 23.31 -31.51 10.61
N CYS A 225 23.26 -32.69 10.01
CA CYS A 225 23.43 -32.89 8.56
C CYS A 225 22.44 -33.92 8.01
N VAL A 226 21.63 -33.50 7.05
CA VAL A 226 20.50 -34.28 6.51
C VAL A 226 20.95 -35.38 5.52
N GLU A 227 22.11 -35.22 4.87
CA GLU A 227 22.63 -36.17 3.87
C GLU A 227 22.82 -37.62 4.37
N ALA A 228 22.96 -37.85 5.69
CA ALA A 228 23.05 -39.20 6.26
C ALA A 228 21.68 -39.90 6.46
N ILE A 229 20.56 -39.15 6.41
CA ILE A 229 19.21 -39.76 6.38
C ILE A 229 19.04 -40.60 5.12
N LEU A 230 19.57 -40.09 4.01
CA LEU A 230 19.37 -40.65 2.67
C LEU A 230 20.28 -41.84 2.32
N GLU A 231 21.46 -41.97 2.94
CA GLU A 231 22.27 -43.19 2.76
C GLU A 231 21.67 -44.43 3.44
N ARG A 232 20.71 -44.27 4.37
CA ARG A 232 19.85 -45.37 4.84
C ARG A 232 18.74 -45.67 3.81
N LYS A 233 19.14 -46.30 2.70
CA LYS A 233 18.23 -46.96 1.74
C LYS A 233 17.23 -47.86 2.48
N ARG A 234 15.93 -47.55 2.32
CA ARG A 234 14.73 -48.40 2.52
C ARG A 234 14.88 -49.59 3.47
N LEU A 235 14.55 -49.38 4.74
CA LEU A 235 14.05 -50.44 5.64
C LEU A 235 12.57 -50.20 5.98
N PHE A 236 11.79 -49.86 4.95
CA PHE A 236 10.31 -49.91 4.94
C PHE A 236 9.79 -50.70 3.72
N GLN A 237 10.62 -51.61 3.19
CA GLN A 237 10.21 -52.63 2.24
C GLN A 237 10.85 -53.97 2.61
N THR A 238 10.47 -54.53 3.75
CA THR A 238 10.49 -55.99 3.91
C THR A 238 9.11 -56.52 3.54
N SER A 239 9.11 -57.25 2.43
CA SER A 239 8.00 -57.95 1.75
C SER A 239 6.86 -57.11 1.19
N ILE A 240 7.07 -56.54 0.00
CA ILE A 240 6.38 -56.89 -1.26
C ILE A 240 7.25 -56.30 -2.36
N ALA A 241 8.11 -57.13 -2.93
CA ALA A 241 8.87 -56.80 -4.12
C ALA A 241 7.99 -57.05 -5.35
N ASN A 242 8.08 -56.12 -6.32
CA ASN A 242 7.77 -56.31 -7.75
C ASN A 242 6.42 -55.92 -8.33
N GLU A 243 5.71 -54.91 -7.80
CA GLU A 243 4.78 -54.16 -8.65
C GLU A 243 5.07 -52.66 -8.56
N THR A 244 5.25 -52.04 -9.73
CA THR A 244 5.36 -50.60 -9.94
C THR A 244 4.18 -49.90 -9.30
N ARG A 245 4.32 -49.52 -8.03
CA ARG A 245 3.34 -48.67 -7.35
C ARG A 245 3.26 -47.38 -8.15
N PRO A 246 2.09 -47.01 -8.71
CA PRO A 246 1.91 -45.66 -9.20
C PRO A 246 2.05 -44.75 -7.99
N GLU A 247 3.15 -44.00 -7.96
CA GLU A 247 3.36 -42.90 -7.03
C GLU A 247 2.14 -41.99 -7.18
N LEU A 248 1.40 -41.78 -6.10
CA LEU A 248 0.30 -40.83 -6.11
C LEU A 248 0.98 -39.46 -6.23
N ASP A 249 0.94 -38.87 -7.43
CA ASP A 249 1.53 -37.58 -7.69
C ASP A 249 0.71 -36.51 -6.95
N ILE A 250 1.10 -36.21 -5.71
CA ILE A 250 0.49 -35.17 -4.86
C ILE A 250 0.51 -33.81 -5.59
N GLU A 251 1.40 -33.63 -6.56
CA GLU A 251 1.45 -32.43 -7.38
C GLU A 251 0.27 -32.33 -8.37
N THR A 252 -0.35 -33.46 -8.73
CA THR A 252 -1.65 -33.47 -9.43
C THR A 252 -2.83 -33.16 -8.52
N CYS A 253 -2.66 -33.31 -7.19
CA CYS A 253 -3.69 -32.99 -6.20
C CYS A 253 -3.62 -31.53 -5.73
N TRP A 254 -2.63 -30.78 -6.21
CA TRP A 254 -2.48 -29.35 -5.92
C TRP A 254 -3.41 -28.55 -6.82
N ARG A 255 -4.49 -28.00 -6.24
CA ARG A 255 -5.52 -27.27 -7.00
C ARG A 255 -5.03 -25.85 -7.27
N GLY A 256 -5.10 -25.43 -8.54
CA GLY A 256 -4.94 -24.02 -8.92
C GLY A 256 -3.76 -23.69 -9.83
N ILE A 257 -2.73 -24.53 -9.91
CA ILE A 257 -1.53 -24.22 -10.70
C ILE A 257 -1.03 -25.43 -11.49
N ASN A 258 -0.87 -25.22 -12.79
CA ASN A 258 -0.20 -26.19 -13.65
C ASN A 258 1.31 -26.21 -13.35
N LEU A 259 1.74 -27.20 -12.57
CA LEU A 259 3.14 -27.48 -12.30
C LEU A 259 3.76 -28.47 -13.31
N ALA A 260 2.99 -28.93 -14.30
CA ALA A 260 3.49 -29.90 -15.28
C ALA A 260 4.68 -29.32 -16.06
N GLY A 261 5.77 -30.08 -16.13
CA GLY A 261 6.99 -29.69 -16.84
C GLY A 261 7.92 -28.72 -16.10
N LYS A 262 7.54 -28.21 -14.92
CA LYS A 262 8.47 -27.47 -14.05
C LYS A 262 9.43 -28.43 -13.36
N SER A 263 10.65 -27.98 -13.08
CA SER A 263 11.58 -28.70 -12.21
C SER A 263 11.08 -28.71 -10.77
N GLU A 264 11.46 -29.70 -9.97
CA GLU A 264 11.11 -29.75 -8.55
C GLU A 264 11.47 -28.45 -7.82
N GLN A 265 12.64 -27.87 -8.10
CA GLN A 265 13.06 -26.60 -7.52
C GLN A 265 12.08 -25.45 -7.83
N GLU A 266 11.58 -25.37 -9.07
CA GLU A 266 10.60 -24.34 -9.45
C GLU A 266 9.24 -24.57 -8.80
N LYS A 267 8.80 -25.84 -8.70
CA LYS A 267 7.56 -26.19 -7.99
C LYS A 267 7.63 -25.78 -6.53
N GLN A 268 8.76 -26.05 -5.87
CA GLN A 268 8.97 -25.72 -4.46
C GLN A 268 9.11 -24.22 -4.22
N LYS A 269 9.86 -23.51 -5.07
CA LYS A 269 9.90 -22.04 -5.05
C LYS A 269 8.50 -21.46 -5.18
N PHE A 270 7.70 -22.00 -6.10
CA PHE A 270 6.35 -21.52 -6.33
C PHE A 270 5.42 -21.82 -5.15
N LYS A 271 5.56 -22.96 -4.46
CA LYS A 271 4.86 -23.26 -3.18
C LYS A 271 5.25 -22.28 -2.07
N GLN A 272 6.52 -21.86 -1.98
CA GLN A 272 6.99 -20.87 -1.00
C GLN A 272 6.45 -19.45 -1.25
N GLU A 273 6.20 -19.11 -2.51
CA GLU A 273 5.61 -17.83 -2.89
C GLU A 273 4.10 -17.75 -2.59
N LYS A 274 3.45 -18.89 -2.33
CA LYS A 274 2.03 -18.94 -1.95
C LYS A 274 1.82 -18.60 -0.48
N ASP A 275 0.74 -17.88 -0.20
CA ASP A 275 0.33 -17.62 1.18
C ASP A 275 -0.16 -18.88 1.87
N VAL A 276 -0.83 -19.75 1.11
CA VAL A 276 -1.34 -21.07 1.54
C VAL A 276 -1.45 -22.01 0.34
N CYS A 277 -1.04 -23.25 0.53
CA CYS A 277 -1.21 -24.36 -0.39
C CYS A 277 -2.42 -25.20 0.06
N LEU A 278 -3.38 -25.41 -0.83
CA LEU A 278 -4.65 -26.05 -0.51
C LEU A 278 -4.69 -27.49 -1.05
N TYR A 279 -5.07 -28.43 -0.21
CA TYR A 279 -5.16 -29.86 -0.56
C TYR A 279 -6.51 -30.43 -0.13
N LEU A 280 -7.17 -31.14 -1.04
CA LEU A 280 -8.40 -31.88 -0.77
C LEU A 280 -8.14 -33.38 -1.01
N VAL A 281 -8.24 -34.17 0.06
CA VAL A 281 -7.88 -35.59 0.05
C VAL A 281 -9.12 -36.42 0.31
N ASP A 282 -9.68 -36.96 -0.77
CA ASP A 282 -10.86 -37.80 -0.72
C ASP A 282 -10.49 -39.28 -0.64
N LYS A 283 -11.02 -39.98 0.37
CA LYS A 283 -10.91 -41.43 0.53
C LYS A 283 -11.27 -42.19 -0.76
N ALA A 284 -12.33 -41.79 -1.46
CA ALA A 284 -12.78 -42.48 -2.67
C ALA A 284 -11.78 -42.37 -3.83
N SER A 285 -11.11 -41.22 -3.94
CA SER A 285 -10.07 -40.99 -4.96
C SER A 285 -8.85 -41.88 -4.76
N ILE A 286 -8.56 -42.26 -3.51
CA ILE A 286 -7.47 -43.16 -3.14
C ILE A 286 -7.89 -44.64 -3.27
N GLU A 287 -9.13 -44.99 -2.88
CA GLU A 287 -9.67 -46.36 -2.97
C GLU A 287 -9.77 -46.90 -4.41
N LEU A 288 -9.95 -46.04 -5.42
CA LEU A 288 -9.92 -46.43 -6.84
C LEU A 288 -8.58 -47.06 -7.27
N ARG A 289 -7.52 -46.93 -6.45
CA ARG A 289 -6.20 -47.55 -6.65
C ARG A 289 -5.96 -48.71 -5.66
N ALA A 290 -6.92 -49.63 -5.57
CA ALA A 290 -6.83 -51.02 -5.04
C ALA A 290 -6.28 -51.29 -3.61
N ASP A 291 -5.83 -50.31 -2.83
CA ASP A 291 -5.15 -50.56 -1.55
C ASP A 291 -5.70 -49.67 -0.41
N ASN A 292 -6.66 -50.23 0.36
CA ASN A 292 -7.37 -49.53 1.46
C ASN A 292 -6.46 -48.99 2.56
N ASN A 293 -5.24 -49.53 2.70
CA ASN A 293 -4.29 -49.07 3.71
C ASN A 293 -3.73 -47.68 3.38
N ARG A 294 -3.66 -47.30 2.10
CA ARG A 294 -3.01 -46.04 1.69
C ARG A 294 -3.67 -44.77 2.22
N TYR A 295 -5.00 -44.76 2.37
CA TYR A 295 -5.68 -43.58 2.94
C TYR A 295 -5.39 -43.43 4.43
N LEU A 296 -5.36 -44.53 5.17
CA LEU A 296 -4.97 -44.54 6.58
C LEU A 296 -3.51 -44.17 6.73
N ASP A 297 -2.63 -44.77 5.92
CA ASP A 297 -1.21 -44.44 5.85
C ASP A 297 -1.02 -42.94 5.56
N TYR A 298 -1.75 -42.36 4.60
CA TYR A 298 -1.63 -40.92 4.29
C TYR A 298 -2.18 -40.01 5.40
N LYS A 299 -3.29 -40.43 6.04
CA LYS A 299 -3.86 -39.76 7.22
C LYS A 299 -2.92 -39.83 8.44
N GLU A 300 -2.03 -40.82 8.51
CA GLU A 300 -1.04 -40.95 9.58
C GLU A 300 0.32 -40.34 9.21
N SER A 301 0.70 -40.41 7.93
CA SER A 301 2.02 -40.13 7.39
C SER A 301 2.14 -38.77 6.69
N PHE A 302 1.08 -37.97 6.53
CA PHE A 302 1.20 -36.72 5.79
C PHE A 302 2.29 -35.77 6.34
N LEU A 303 2.40 -35.63 7.66
CA LEU A 303 3.52 -34.90 8.28
C LEU A 303 4.89 -35.50 7.95
N GLU A 304 4.96 -36.82 7.76
CA GLU A 304 6.15 -37.55 7.34
C GLU A 304 6.42 -37.40 5.83
N THR A 305 5.35 -37.18 5.05
CA THR A 305 5.36 -37.01 3.59
C THR A 305 5.38 -35.53 3.18
N LEU A 306 5.51 -34.61 4.13
CA LEU A 306 5.72 -33.17 3.92
C LEU A 306 7.16 -32.97 3.39
N ASP A 307 7.31 -33.55 2.20
CA ASP A 307 8.43 -33.67 1.30
C ASP A 307 9.78 -33.74 2.02
N GLU A 308 10.18 -34.96 2.42
CA GLU A 308 11.48 -35.28 3.01
C GLU A 308 12.63 -34.61 2.22
N GLN A 309 12.50 -34.55 0.89
CA GLN A 309 13.46 -33.91 0.00
C GLN A 309 13.42 -32.37 0.08
N TYR A 310 12.24 -31.77 0.21
CA TYR A 310 12.07 -30.33 0.42
C TYR A 310 12.68 -29.87 1.74
N CYS A 311 12.31 -30.53 2.84
CA CYS A 311 12.81 -30.20 4.17
C CYS A 311 14.33 -30.33 4.20
N GLN A 312 14.89 -31.33 3.52
CA GLN A 312 16.33 -31.51 3.40
C GLN A 312 17.02 -30.38 2.64
N TYR A 313 16.62 -30.13 1.39
CA TYR A 313 17.28 -29.16 0.53
C TYR A 313 17.29 -27.76 1.16
N HIS A 314 16.13 -27.31 1.65
CA HIS A 314 16.03 -26.00 2.25
C HIS A 314 16.65 -25.94 3.64
N TYR A 315 16.66 -27.01 4.42
CA TYR A 315 17.39 -27.01 5.69
C TYR A 315 18.90 -26.85 5.45
N GLU A 316 19.49 -27.57 4.49
CA GLU A 316 20.91 -27.43 4.13
C GLU A 316 21.22 -26.01 3.63
N GLU A 317 20.37 -25.45 2.77
CA GLU A 317 20.51 -24.10 2.24
C GLU A 317 20.40 -23.03 3.34
N THR A 318 19.38 -23.14 4.19
CA THR A 318 19.11 -22.19 5.28
C THR A 318 20.14 -22.31 6.40
N GLN A 319 20.62 -23.52 6.69
CA GLN A 319 21.75 -23.78 7.58
C GLN A 319 23.02 -23.10 7.05
N HIS A 320 23.34 -23.25 5.76
CA HIS A 320 24.48 -22.57 5.14
C HIS A 320 24.35 -21.04 5.25
N LYS A 321 23.13 -20.52 5.09
CA LYS A 321 22.81 -19.07 5.20
C LYS A 321 22.59 -18.59 6.64
N ARG A 322 22.55 -19.49 7.63
CA ARG A 322 22.14 -19.23 9.03
C ARG A 322 20.78 -18.53 9.14
N GLN A 323 19.84 -18.92 8.28
CA GLN A 323 18.46 -18.43 8.28
C GLN A 323 17.53 -19.52 8.84
N PRO A 324 16.37 -19.17 9.41
CA PRO A 324 15.35 -20.15 9.78
C PRO A 324 14.80 -20.86 8.53
N LEU A 325 14.49 -22.15 8.65
CA LEU A 325 13.78 -22.88 7.60
C LEU A 325 12.35 -22.34 7.47
N THR A 326 12.02 -21.80 6.30
CA THR A 326 10.66 -21.38 5.96
C THR A 326 9.93 -22.53 5.26
N LEU A 327 8.82 -22.98 5.85
CA LEU A 327 7.95 -24.01 5.30
C LEU A 327 6.77 -23.35 4.59
N PRO A 328 6.26 -23.96 3.51
CA PRO A 328 5.05 -23.47 2.87
C PRO A 328 3.91 -23.62 3.87
N THR A 329 2.98 -22.68 3.86
CA THR A 329 1.76 -22.82 4.64
C THR A 329 0.83 -23.78 3.91
N ASN A 330 0.38 -24.87 4.54
CA ASN A 330 -0.49 -25.86 3.91
C ASN A 330 -1.79 -25.98 4.68
N LEU A 331 -2.91 -26.13 3.98
CA LEU A 331 -4.22 -26.46 4.53
C LEU A 331 -4.78 -27.68 3.81
N ILE A 332 -5.19 -28.68 4.57
CA ILE A 332 -5.53 -30.01 4.06
C ILE A 332 -6.85 -30.46 4.66
N LEU A 333 -7.76 -30.87 3.80
CA LEU A 333 -9.07 -31.37 4.16
C LEU A 333 -9.15 -32.85 3.80
N TYR A 334 -9.35 -33.70 4.82
CA TYR A 334 -9.53 -35.14 4.64
C TYR A 334 -11.03 -35.45 4.62
N CYS A 335 -11.52 -35.90 3.47
CA CYS A 335 -12.93 -36.19 3.23
C CYS A 335 -13.19 -37.70 3.17
N THR A 336 -14.35 -38.12 3.65
CA THR A 336 -14.84 -39.50 3.48
C THR A 336 -16.14 -39.56 2.69
N LYS A 337 -16.27 -40.63 1.88
CA LYS A 337 -17.41 -40.84 1.00
C LYS A 337 -18.72 -40.93 1.81
N PRO A 338 -19.83 -40.36 1.29
CA PRO A 338 -21.15 -40.65 1.84
C PRO A 338 -21.43 -42.15 1.85
N ARG A 339 -21.98 -42.69 2.94
CA ARG A 339 -22.42 -44.10 2.96
C ARG A 339 -23.50 -44.26 1.89
N ALA A 340 -23.33 -45.22 1.00
CA ALA A 340 -24.22 -45.49 -0.13
C ALA A 340 -25.69 -45.82 0.25
N THR A 341 -26.03 -45.83 1.53
CA THR A 341 -27.36 -46.06 2.08
C THR A 341 -28.19 -44.79 2.24
N GLU A 342 -27.60 -43.61 2.09
CA GLU A 342 -28.36 -42.35 2.03
C GLU A 342 -28.90 -42.19 0.60
N ASP A 343 -30.24 -42.16 0.52
CA ASP A 343 -31.05 -42.18 -0.70
C ASP A 343 -30.48 -41.24 -1.78
N THR A 344 -29.94 -41.80 -2.86
CA THR A 344 -29.30 -41.08 -3.98
C THR A 344 -30.28 -40.22 -4.79
N SER A 345 -31.53 -40.12 -4.36
CA SER A 345 -32.58 -39.31 -4.97
C SER A 345 -32.47 -37.82 -4.62
N THR A 346 -31.75 -37.44 -3.56
CA THR A 346 -31.39 -36.03 -3.31
C THR A 346 -30.11 -35.66 -4.05
N PRO A 347 -30.10 -34.56 -4.84
CA PRO A 347 -28.96 -34.18 -5.66
C PRO A 347 -27.71 -33.98 -4.81
N SER A 348 -26.67 -34.74 -5.15
CA SER A 348 -25.26 -34.63 -4.77
C SER A 348 -24.96 -33.67 -3.61
N VAL A 349 -24.91 -34.18 -2.38
CA VAL A 349 -24.31 -33.43 -1.27
C VAL A 349 -22.85 -33.14 -1.64
N PRO A 350 -22.39 -31.87 -1.63
CA PRO A 350 -21.05 -31.51 -2.08
C PRO A 350 -19.97 -32.24 -1.25
N PRO A 351 -18.84 -32.65 -1.84
CA PRO A 351 -17.80 -33.46 -1.17
C PRO A 351 -17.21 -32.79 0.09
N LEU A 352 -17.29 -31.47 0.20
CA LEU A 352 -16.87 -30.69 1.38
C LEU A 352 -17.75 -30.93 2.63
N SER A 353 -18.87 -31.64 2.49
CA SER A 353 -19.81 -31.94 3.58
C SER A 353 -19.31 -32.88 4.67
N ARG A 354 -18.32 -33.70 4.34
CA ARG A 354 -17.83 -34.80 5.19
C ARG A 354 -16.34 -34.72 5.41
N VAL A 355 -15.84 -33.53 5.75
CA VAL A 355 -14.48 -33.36 6.25
C VAL A 355 -14.40 -33.99 7.66
N GLU A 356 -13.57 -35.02 7.81
CA GLU A 356 -13.33 -35.68 9.10
C GLU A 356 -12.14 -35.09 9.84
N ARG A 357 -11.18 -34.55 9.09
CA ARG A 357 -9.97 -33.96 9.64
C ARG A 357 -9.52 -32.77 8.82
N ILE A 358 -9.06 -31.75 9.53
CA ILE A 358 -8.36 -30.59 8.99
C ILE A 358 -6.94 -30.63 9.53
N GLU A 359 -5.96 -30.51 8.63
CA GLU A 359 -4.56 -30.32 9.01
C GLU A 359 -4.03 -29.03 8.40
N PHE A 360 -3.24 -28.30 9.18
CA PHE A 360 -2.68 -27.03 8.78
C PHE A 360 -1.24 -26.91 9.29
N THR A 361 -0.31 -26.58 8.41
CA THR A 361 1.10 -26.33 8.76
C THR A 361 1.52 -24.95 8.32
N THR A 362 2.35 -24.27 9.09
CA THR A 362 2.92 -22.99 8.70
C THR A 362 4.25 -22.74 9.39
N SER A 363 5.17 -22.02 8.74
CA SER A 363 6.35 -21.42 9.41
C SER A 363 6.17 -19.95 9.76
N LYS A 364 4.99 -19.38 9.50
CA LYS A 364 4.67 -18.00 9.87
C LYS A 364 4.47 -17.96 11.38
N ASN A 365 4.91 -16.90 12.05
CA ASN A 365 4.72 -16.72 13.49
C ASN A 365 3.22 -16.52 13.82
N GLU A 366 2.50 -17.63 13.98
CA GLU A 366 1.03 -17.71 14.06
C GLU A 366 0.58 -18.63 15.21
N ALA A 367 1.51 -19.16 16.03
CA ALA A 367 1.24 -20.05 17.16
C ALA A 367 0.11 -19.55 18.07
N GLU A 368 0.17 -18.28 18.48
CA GLU A 368 -0.81 -17.68 19.39
C GLU A 368 -2.21 -17.72 18.78
N SER A 369 -2.35 -17.34 17.51
CA SER A 369 -3.64 -17.34 16.80
C SER A 369 -4.19 -18.75 16.58
N LEU A 370 -3.33 -19.74 16.35
CA LEU A 370 -3.73 -21.15 16.26
C LEU A 370 -4.21 -21.67 17.62
N HIS A 371 -3.54 -21.30 18.72
CA HIS A 371 -3.99 -21.63 20.07
C HIS A 371 -5.30 -20.93 20.43
N GLU A 372 -5.49 -19.66 20.05
CA GLU A 372 -6.77 -18.96 20.20
C GLU A 372 -7.90 -19.67 19.46
N LEU A 373 -7.65 -20.07 18.20
CA LEU A 373 -8.60 -20.85 17.40
C LEU A 373 -8.98 -22.16 18.11
N SER A 374 -8.01 -22.89 18.65
CA SER A 374 -8.27 -24.15 19.38
C SER A 374 -9.13 -23.98 20.64
N ARG A 375 -9.23 -22.76 21.18
CA ARG A 375 -9.98 -22.41 22.39
C ARG A 375 -11.31 -21.74 22.11
N LEU A 376 -11.72 -21.64 20.84
CA LEU A 376 -13.01 -21.04 20.50
C LEU A 376 -14.15 -21.85 21.15
N PRO A 377 -15.03 -21.21 21.96
CA PRO A 377 -16.14 -21.91 22.61
C PRO A 377 -17.06 -22.64 21.63
N GLN A 378 -17.18 -22.13 20.39
CA GLN A 378 -17.98 -22.72 19.31
C GLN A 378 -17.45 -24.09 18.86
N LEU A 379 -16.18 -24.41 19.12
CA LEU A 379 -15.55 -25.67 18.73
C LEU A 379 -15.55 -26.72 19.86
N HIS A 380 -15.88 -26.32 21.09
CA HIS A 380 -15.87 -27.22 22.24
C HIS A 380 -16.83 -28.39 22.06
N GLY A 381 -16.28 -29.59 22.14
CA GLY A 381 -17.01 -30.83 21.92
C GLY A 381 -17.27 -31.15 20.45
N LEU A 382 -17.19 -30.18 19.53
CA LEU A 382 -17.45 -30.39 18.10
C LEU A 382 -16.21 -30.83 17.30
N ALA A 383 -15.02 -30.45 17.76
CA ALA A 383 -13.76 -30.92 17.21
C ALA A 383 -12.74 -31.17 18.32
N THR A 384 -11.90 -32.17 18.12
CA THR A 384 -10.70 -32.39 18.94
C THR A 384 -9.53 -31.70 18.25
N ILE A 385 -9.03 -30.62 18.85
CA ILE A 385 -8.01 -29.77 18.23
C ILE A 385 -6.68 -29.95 18.94
N THR A 386 -5.64 -30.29 18.18
CA THR A 386 -4.25 -30.28 18.63
C THR A 386 -3.51 -29.15 17.92
N VAL A 387 -2.78 -28.34 18.70
CA VAL A 387 -1.84 -27.36 18.18
C VAL A 387 -0.46 -27.65 18.73
N ILE A 388 0.50 -27.83 17.84
CA ILE A 388 1.91 -28.09 18.16
C ILE A 388 2.72 -26.96 17.55
N SER A 389 3.54 -26.31 18.36
CA SER A 389 4.31 -25.14 17.96
C SER A 389 5.77 -25.33 18.32
N GLY A 390 6.64 -25.30 17.31
CA GLY A 390 8.07 -25.01 17.47
C GLY A 390 8.34 -23.51 17.29
N GLN A 391 9.61 -23.10 17.42
CA GLN A 391 10.04 -21.71 17.25
C GLN A 391 9.74 -21.15 15.85
N PHE A 392 9.87 -21.98 14.82
CA PHE A 392 9.79 -21.57 13.41
C PHE A 392 8.70 -22.31 12.63
N SER A 393 7.99 -23.27 13.23
CA SER A 393 6.88 -23.92 12.56
C SER A 393 5.79 -24.40 13.50
N HIS A 394 4.56 -24.42 12.99
CA HIS A 394 3.35 -24.71 13.73
C HIS A 394 2.50 -25.70 12.93
N TYR A 395 1.82 -26.58 13.67
CA TYR A 395 0.95 -27.61 13.18
C TYR A 395 -0.34 -27.50 13.94
N PHE A 396 -1.42 -27.44 13.21
CA PHE A 396 -2.78 -27.42 13.69
C PHE A 396 -3.47 -28.63 13.10
N ARG A 397 -4.12 -29.42 13.95
CA ARG A 397 -4.96 -30.53 13.54
C ARG A 397 -6.29 -30.43 14.25
N ALA A 398 -7.38 -30.55 13.49
CA ALA A 398 -8.72 -30.67 14.04
C ALA A 398 -9.35 -31.97 13.53
N ASP A 399 -9.62 -32.91 14.43
CA ASP A 399 -10.45 -34.08 14.16
C ASP A 399 -11.92 -33.71 14.45
N ILE A 400 -12.77 -33.75 13.43
CA ILE A 400 -14.17 -33.32 13.51
C ILE A 400 -15.02 -34.45 14.12
N ASN A 401 -15.68 -34.16 15.25
CA ASN A 401 -16.52 -35.14 15.93
C ASN A 401 -17.86 -35.27 15.22
N GLN A 402 -18.15 -36.44 14.66
CA GLN A 402 -19.42 -36.71 14.01
C GLN A 402 -20.50 -37.00 15.06
N TYR A 403 -21.35 -36.02 15.36
CA TYR A 403 -22.59 -36.23 16.10
C TYR A 403 -23.78 -36.23 15.15
N ILE A 404 -24.80 -37.03 15.46
CA ILE A 404 -26.04 -37.15 14.68
C ILE A 404 -26.73 -35.78 14.49
N THR A 405 -26.54 -34.85 15.41
CA THR A 405 -27.24 -33.55 15.45
C THR A 405 -26.39 -32.36 15.00
N THR A 406 -25.08 -32.52 14.80
CA THR A 406 -24.20 -31.38 14.49
C THR A 406 -23.98 -31.32 12.98
N HIS A 407 -24.31 -30.18 12.37
CA HIS A 407 -23.93 -29.90 10.98
C HIS A 407 -22.41 -29.70 10.91
N SER A 408 -21.67 -30.79 10.64
CA SER A 408 -20.21 -30.82 10.46
C SER A 408 -19.68 -29.68 9.60
N HIS A 409 -20.43 -29.32 8.56
CA HIS A 409 -20.15 -28.18 7.67
C HIS A 409 -19.83 -26.89 8.42
N SER A 410 -20.70 -26.45 9.33
CA SER A 410 -20.52 -25.18 10.04
C SER A 410 -19.24 -25.12 10.87
N VAL A 411 -18.81 -26.27 11.41
CA VAL A 411 -17.58 -26.41 12.20
C VAL A 411 -16.36 -26.32 11.30
N VAL A 412 -16.40 -27.02 10.16
CA VAL A 412 -15.33 -27.01 9.16
C VAL A 412 -15.19 -25.62 8.56
N ASP A 413 -16.29 -24.99 8.18
CA ASP A 413 -16.34 -23.64 7.64
C ASP A 413 -15.72 -22.63 8.60
N LEU A 414 -16.11 -22.69 9.88
CA LEU A 414 -15.57 -21.82 10.92
C LEU A 414 -14.05 -22.01 11.09
N ILE A 415 -13.56 -23.25 11.16
CA ILE A 415 -12.13 -23.54 11.31
C ILE A 415 -11.35 -23.05 10.09
N VAL A 416 -11.80 -23.40 8.88
CA VAL A 416 -11.11 -23.05 7.64
C VAL A 416 -11.11 -21.55 7.40
N ASP A 417 -12.23 -20.86 7.66
CA ASP A 417 -12.30 -19.40 7.57
C ASP A 417 -11.27 -18.73 8.48
N HIS A 418 -11.17 -19.16 9.74
CA HIS A 418 -10.15 -18.66 10.66
C HIS A 418 -8.72 -18.95 10.19
N LEU A 419 -8.42 -20.16 9.71
CA LEU A 419 -7.09 -20.52 9.22
C LEU A 419 -6.71 -19.72 7.97
N LEU A 420 -7.64 -19.51 7.03
CA LEU A 420 -7.43 -18.70 5.84
C LEU A 420 -7.32 -17.22 6.18
N ALA A 421 -8.10 -16.72 7.14
CA ALA A 421 -7.98 -15.35 7.63
C ALA A 421 -6.63 -15.07 8.29
N ILE A 422 -6.08 -16.05 9.01
CA ILE A 422 -4.73 -15.97 9.56
C ILE A 422 -3.70 -16.04 8.44
N SER A 423 -3.88 -16.88 7.41
CA SER A 423 -2.81 -17.22 6.46
C SER A 423 -2.69 -16.28 5.26
N LEU A 424 -3.85 -15.89 4.68
CA LEU A 424 -3.94 -15.14 3.44
C LEU A 424 -3.60 -13.66 3.64
N ASP A 425 -2.73 -13.16 2.78
CA ASP A 425 -2.27 -11.78 2.77
C ASP A 425 -2.45 -11.22 1.35
N GLY A 426 -1.45 -11.37 0.49
CA GLY A 426 -1.51 -10.93 -0.91
C GLY A 426 -2.34 -11.85 -1.82
N GLU A 427 -2.60 -13.07 -1.39
CA GLU A 427 -3.30 -14.08 -2.19
C GLU A 427 -4.80 -14.20 -1.91
N ARG A 428 -5.35 -13.31 -1.08
CA ARG A 428 -6.80 -13.26 -0.89
C ARG A 428 -7.49 -12.92 -2.22
N PRO A 429 -8.45 -13.73 -2.70
CA PRO A 429 -9.24 -13.42 -3.88
C PRO A 429 -10.05 -12.13 -3.69
N LEU A 430 -10.19 -11.37 -4.77
CA LEU A 430 -11.17 -10.31 -4.87
C LEU A 430 -12.47 -10.87 -5.46
N VAL A 431 -13.60 -10.47 -4.89
CA VAL A 431 -14.92 -10.62 -5.51
C VAL A 431 -15.08 -9.59 -6.64
N SER A 432 -14.63 -8.37 -6.37
CA SER A 432 -14.64 -7.28 -7.35
C SER A 432 -13.43 -6.36 -7.19
N TYR A 433 -13.01 -5.80 -8.30
CA TYR A 433 -12.05 -4.70 -8.35
C TYR A 433 -12.65 -3.58 -9.20
N GLY A 434 -12.47 -2.34 -8.77
CA GLY A 434 -12.81 -1.21 -9.61
C GLY A 434 -11.85 -0.07 -9.37
N SER A 435 -11.53 0.69 -10.42
CA SER A 435 -10.73 1.89 -10.27
C SER A 435 -11.12 2.94 -11.31
N THR A 436 -11.12 4.20 -10.90
CA THR A 436 -11.12 5.33 -11.83
C THR A 436 -9.80 6.06 -11.73
N PHE A 437 -9.11 6.14 -12.85
CA PHE A 437 -7.88 6.89 -12.97
C PHE A 437 -8.21 8.26 -13.54
N PHE A 438 -7.85 9.31 -12.81
CA PHE A 438 -8.05 10.70 -13.21
C PHE A 438 -6.73 11.31 -13.65
N LEU A 439 -6.75 11.93 -14.82
CA LEU A 439 -5.71 12.81 -15.31
C LEU A 439 -6.28 14.24 -15.35
N PRO A 440 -6.04 15.04 -14.31
CA PRO A 440 -6.24 16.47 -14.39
C PRO A 440 -5.15 17.11 -15.25
N PHE A 441 -5.51 17.96 -16.20
CA PHE A 441 -4.55 18.64 -17.07
C PHE A 441 -5.07 19.97 -17.60
N ARG A 442 -4.14 20.78 -18.10
CA ARG A 442 -4.40 22.04 -18.80
C ARG A 442 -3.62 22.07 -20.10
N LEU A 443 -4.19 22.69 -21.12
CA LEU A 443 -3.50 22.92 -22.38
C LEU A 443 -2.54 24.11 -22.24
N ALA A 444 -1.43 24.06 -22.96
CA ALA A 444 -0.39 25.09 -22.91
C ALA A 444 -0.91 26.43 -23.44
N GLU A 445 -1.77 26.39 -24.46
CA GLU A 445 -2.42 27.57 -25.04
C GLU A 445 -3.84 27.71 -24.50
N LYS A 446 -4.13 28.82 -23.81
CA LYS A 446 -5.44 29.09 -23.18
C LYS A 446 -6.62 29.14 -24.17
N HIS A 447 -6.35 29.32 -25.46
CA HIS A 447 -7.39 29.35 -26.51
C HIS A 447 -7.51 28.03 -27.29
N GLN A 448 -6.65 27.05 -27.00
CA GLN A 448 -6.78 25.73 -27.59
C GLN A 448 -7.95 25.01 -26.90
N THR A 449 -9.03 24.79 -27.63
CA THR A 449 -10.18 24.03 -27.14
C THR A 449 -10.10 22.58 -27.62
N ILE A 450 -10.47 21.65 -26.74
CA ILE A 450 -10.69 20.26 -27.15
C ILE A 450 -12.14 20.15 -27.59
N GLU A 451 -12.36 19.93 -28.88
CA GLU A 451 -13.67 19.56 -29.41
C GLU A 451 -13.63 18.08 -29.84
N PRO A 452 -14.16 17.17 -28.99
CA PRO A 452 -14.39 15.78 -29.38
C PRO A 452 -15.22 15.70 -30.67
N LYS A 453 -14.89 14.75 -31.56
CA LYS A 453 -15.68 14.52 -32.78
C LYS A 453 -17.11 14.07 -32.46
N ALA A 454 -17.99 14.13 -33.47
CA ALA A 454 -19.42 13.84 -33.38
C ALA A 454 -19.79 12.50 -32.71
N ASP A 455 -18.90 11.51 -32.75
CA ASP A 455 -19.13 10.18 -32.16
C ASP A 455 -19.07 10.20 -30.62
N ALA A 456 -18.40 11.19 -30.02
CA ALA A 456 -18.42 11.40 -28.58
C ALA A 456 -19.71 12.12 -28.18
N ARG A 457 -20.59 11.41 -27.45
CA ARG A 457 -21.86 11.99 -26.99
C ARG A 457 -21.58 12.99 -25.86
N LYS A 458 -21.93 14.25 -26.11
CA LYS A 458 -22.07 15.25 -25.04
C LYS A 458 -23.27 14.86 -24.19
N VAL A 459 -23.07 14.74 -22.88
CA VAL A 459 -24.12 14.31 -21.95
C VAL A 459 -25.11 15.44 -21.72
N ASP A 460 -26.40 15.17 -21.98
CA ASP A 460 -27.50 16.02 -21.53
C ASP A 460 -28.12 15.37 -20.29
N TYR A 461 -27.81 15.90 -19.11
CA TYR A 461 -28.35 15.39 -17.86
C TYR A 461 -29.87 15.58 -17.75
N GLN A 462 -30.44 16.57 -18.43
CA GLN A 462 -31.89 16.74 -18.45
C GLN A 462 -32.55 15.58 -19.20
N GLU A 463 -31.99 15.19 -20.36
CA GLU A 463 -32.42 14.02 -21.13
C GLU A 463 -32.33 12.75 -20.28
N LEU A 464 -31.17 12.54 -19.61
CA LEU A 464 -30.93 11.39 -18.72
C LEU A 464 -31.96 11.29 -17.58
N ILE A 465 -32.41 12.43 -17.05
CA ILE A 465 -33.44 12.48 -16.01
C ILE A 465 -34.83 12.23 -16.59
N THR A 466 -35.12 12.69 -17.81
CA THR A 466 -36.46 12.61 -18.41
C THR A 466 -36.77 11.30 -19.12
N ASP A 467 -35.79 10.54 -19.62
CA ASP A 467 -35.97 9.29 -20.38
C ASP A 467 -36.48 8.08 -19.57
N LEU A 468 -36.93 8.32 -18.33
CA LEU A 468 -37.43 7.35 -17.34
C LEU A 468 -38.51 6.37 -17.83
N ALA A 469 -39.34 6.75 -18.81
CA ALA A 469 -40.47 5.93 -19.22
C ALA A 469 -40.05 4.76 -20.13
N ASN A 470 -39.18 5.02 -21.10
CA ASN A 470 -38.74 4.00 -22.05
C ASN A 470 -37.65 3.11 -21.44
N ASP A 471 -36.76 3.68 -20.62
CA ASP A 471 -35.70 2.90 -20.00
C ASP A 471 -36.19 1.96 -18.90
N ALA A 472 -37.25 2.29 -18.17
CA ALA A 472 -37.87 1.37 -17.23
C ALA A 472 -38.44 0.13 -17.95
N GLU A 473 -39.04 0.31 -19.12
CA GLU A 473 -39.58 -0.77 -19.96
C GLU A 473 -38.47 -1.61 -20.61
N ILE A 474 -37.38 -0.96 -21.03
CA ILE A 474 -36.16 -1.62 -21.49
C ILE A 474 -35.49 -2.38 -20.32
N HIS A 475 -35.50 -1.85 -19.10
CA HIS A 475 -34.98 -2.55 -17.91
C HIS A 475 -35.80 -3.78 -17.54
N GLN A 476 -37.12 -3.65 -17.55
CA GLN A 476 -38.04 -4.74 -17.26
C GLN A 476 -37.91 -5.89 -18.28
N SER A 477 -37.64 -5.56 -19.55
CA SER A 477 -37.31 -6.56 -20.58
C SER A 477 -35.90 -7.14 -20.42
N ARG A 478 -34.89 -6.34 -20.06
CA ARG A 478 -33.48 -6.77 -19.83
C ARG A 478 -33.34 -7.74 -18.65
N SER A 479 -34.07 -7.53 -17.57
CA SER A 479 -34.06 -8.41 -16.40
C SER A 479 -34.63 -9.81 -16.63
N SER A 480 -35.26 -10.03 -17.79
CA SER A 480 -35.85 -11.33 -18.16
C SER A 480 -34.97 -12.18 -19.09
N GLY A 481 -33.84 -11.65 -19.59
CA GLY A 481 -32.99 -12.31 -20.58
C GLY A 481 -31.59 -12.71 -20.08
N THR A 482 -31.08 -13.84 -20.55
CA THR A 482 -29.68 -14.26 -20.34
C THR A 482 -28.77 -13.45 -21.27
N VAL A 483 -27.77 -12.74 -20.73
CA VAL A 483 -26.77 -12.01 -21.52
C VAL A 483 -25.55 -12.92 -21.73
N VAL A 484 -25.17 -13.15 -23.00
CA VAL A 484 -23.99 -13.95 -23.35
C VAL A 484 -22.76 -13.04 -23.35
N THR A 485 -21.78 -13.32 -22.50
CA THR A 485 -20.48 -12.61 -22.49
C THR A 485 -19.36 -13.51 -23.00
N THR A 486 -18.21 -12.94 -23.35
CA THR A 486 -17.01 -13.67 -23.83
C THR A 486 -16.37 -14.57 -22.78
N GLN A 487 -16.69 -14.38 -21.49
CA GLN A 487 -16.28 -15.26 -20.38
C GLN A 487 -17.39 -16.22 -19.91
N GLY A 488 -18.50 -16.31 -20.65
CA GLY A 488 -19.64 -17.17 -20.32
C GLY A 488 -20.97 -16.41 -20.31
N ASN A 489 -22.06 -17.13 -20.09
CA ASN A 489 -23.39 -16.54 -19.95
C ASN A 489 -23.51 -15.86 -18.59
N LEU A 490 -23.49 -14.53 -18.54
CA LEU A 490 -23.71 -13.79 -17.30
C LEU A 490 -25.23 -13.62 -17.12
N LYS A 491 -25.81 -14.39 -16.20
CA LYS A 491 -27.20 -14.21 -15.80
C LYS A 491 -27.23 -13.30 -14.58
N LEU A 492 -27.63 -12.05 -14.77
CA LEU A 492 -27.84 -11.14 -13.64
C LEU A 492 -29.24 -11.38 -13.06
N ASN A 493 -29.33 -11.46 -11.74
CA ASN A 493 -30.64 -11.41 -11.08
C ASN A 493 -31.29 -10.04 -11.33
N LEU A 494 -32.62 -9.95 -11.35
CA LEU A 494 -33.37 -8.70 -11.61
C LEU A 494 -32.85 -7.53 -10.74
N GLU A 495 -32.71 -7.76 -9.44
CA GLU A 495 -32.20 -6.76 -8.49
C GLU A 495 -30.74 -6.37 -8.74
N GLU A 496 -29.93 -7.29 -9.28
CA GLU A 496 -28.54 -7.00 -9.63
C GLU A 496 -28.46 -6.23 -10.94
N GLY A 497 -29.26 -6.57 -11.94
CA GLY A 497 -29.38 -5.82 -13.18
C GLY A 497 -29.69 -4.34 -12.93
N GLU A 498 -30.59 -4.06 -11.99
CA GLU A 498 -30.87 -2.69 -11.55
C GLU A 498 -29.67 -2.01 -10.88
N ARG A 499 -28.89 -2.72 -10.05
CA ARG A 499 -27.66 -2.18 -9.44
C ARG A 499 -26.55 -1.91 -10.45
N PHE A 500 -26.55 -2.56 -11.61
CA PHE A 500 -25.58 -2.34 -12.68
C PHE A 500 -26.05 -1.41 -13.78
N ASN A 501 -27.29 -0.96 -13.66
CA ASN A 501 -27.85 0.05 -14.53
C ASN A 501 -27.07 1.37 -14.37
N LEU A 502 -26.23 1.67 -15.36
CA LEU A 502 -25.46 2.92 -15.44
C LEU A 502 -26.39 4.13 -15.26
N ILE A 503 -27.54 4.13 -15.94
CA ILE A 503 -28.48 5.25 -15.96
C ILE A 503 -29.13 5.42 -14.59
N ALA A 504 -29.58 4.33 -13.95
CA ALA A 504 -30.14 4.43 -12.59
C ALA A 504 -29.08 4.87 -11.57
N ASN A 505 -27.87 4.32 -11.62
CA ASN A 505 -26.79 4.74 -10.71
C ASN A 505 -26.39 6.21 -10.93
N GLU A 506 -26.31 6.68 -12.17
CA GLU A 506 -26.02 8.08 -12.48
C GLU A 506 -27.16 9.00 -12.03
N ARG A 507 -28.42 8.56 -12.16
CA ARG A 507 -29.58 9.27 -11.63
C ARG A 507 -29.54 9.33 -10.10
N ASP A 508 -29.26 8.22 -9.44
CA ASP A 508 -29.20 8.17 -7.98
C ASP A 508 -28.04 9.01 -7.46
N ALA A 509 -26.91 9.03 -8.18
CA ALA A 509 -25.79 9.92 -7.88
C ALA A 509 -26.08 11.40 -8.15
N PHE A 510 -26.84 11.70 -9.21
CA PHE A 510 -27.40 13.03 -9.39
C PHE A 510 -28.29 13.39 -8.20
N LEU A 511 -29.20 12.51 -7.80
CA LEU A 511 -30.09 12.67 -6.65
C LEU A 511 -29.36 12.64 -5.28
N TYR A 512 -28.08 12.30 -5.27
CA TYR A 512 -27.26 12.30 -4.06
C TYR A 512 -26.75 13.71 -3.71
N LEU A 513 -26.57 14.57 -4.71
CA LEU A 513 -26.04 15.93 -4.53
C LEU A 513 -27.09 16.89 -3.97
N ASP A 514 -26.78 18.10 -3.52
CA ASP A 514 -27.79 19.10 -3.16
C ASP A 514 -28.47 19.66 -4.42
N PRO A 515 -29.79 19.93 -4.46
CA PRO A 515 -30.45 20.52 -5.63
C PRO A 515 -29.74 21.74 -6.24
N VAL A 516 -29.20 22.64 -5.42
CA VAL A 516 -28.48 23.83 -5.91
C VAL A 516 -27.17 23.44 -6.61
N VAL A 517 -26.47 22.46 -6.05
CA VAL A 517 -25.23 21.91 -6.59
C VAL A 517 -25.51 21.18 -7.91
N ARG A 518 -26.55 20.35 -7.95
CA ARG A 518 -26.98 19.62 -9.17
C ARG A 518 -27.29 20.56 -10.33
N GLN A 519 -28.08 21.61 -10.08
CA GLN A 519 -28.47 22.55 -11.11
C GLN A 519 -27.25 23.20 -11.78
N ARG A 520 -26.22 23.50 -10.98
CA ARG A 520 -24.98 24.13 -11.43
C ARG A 520 -24.01 23.14 -12.08
N LEU A 521 -23.81 21.96 -11.50
CA LEU A 521 -22.87 20.97 -12.02
C LEU A 521 -23.38 20.25 -13.28
N CYS A 522 -24.68 19.94 -13.32
CA CYS A 522 -25.28 19.13 -14.39
C CYS A 522 -25.98 19.95 -15.47
N ASN A 523 -25.84 21.28 -15.44
CA ASN A 523 -26.26 22.14 -16.55
C ASN A 523 -27.76 22.03 -16.89
N LEU A 524 -28.64 22.02 -15.87
CA LEU A 524 -30.10 22.01 -16.08
C LEU A 524 -30.62 23.32 -16.70
N ASN A 525 -29.85 24.42 -16.59
CA ASN A 525 -30.16 25.71 -17.17
C ASN A 525 -29.12 26.11 -18.23
N LYS A 526 -29.54 26.28 -19.48
CA LYS A 526 -28.63 26.50 -20.63
C LYS A 526 -27.89 27.84 -20.60
N ASP A 527 -28.33 28.78 -19.77
CA ASP A 527 -27.84 30.16 -19.74
C ASP A 527 -26.74 30.42 -18.70
N ASP A 528 -26.40 29.44 -17.84
CA ASP A 528 -25.41 29.63 -16.78
C ASP A 528 -23.97 29.33 -17.26
N GLY A 529 -23.10 30.35 -17.19
CA GLY A 529 -21.75 30.35 -17.78
C GLY A 529 -20.66 29.54 -17.05
N GLN A 530 -20.99 28.73 -16.05
CA GLN A 530 -20.03 27.92 -15.27
C GLN A 530 -20.41 26.44 -15.22
N ARG A 531 -20.55 25.85 -16.41
CA ARG A 531 -20.91 24.45 -16.58
C ARG A 531 -19.68 23.53 -16.57
N ILE A 532 -19.85 22.32 -16.06
CA ILE A 532 -18.97 21.19 -16.41
C ILE A 532 -19.51 20.61 -17.72
N VAL A 533 -18.66 20.52 -18.74
CA VAL A 533 -18.99 19.80 -19.97
C VAL A 533 -18.41 18.40 -19.88
N GLU A 534 -19.26 17.39 -20.06
CA GLU A 534 -18.85 15.99 -20.08
C GLU A 534 -19.03 15.41 -21.49
N TRP A 535 -17.97 14.75 -21.97
CA TRP A 535 -17.99 13.92 -23.16
C TRP A 535 -17.68 12.47 -22.80
N ARG A 536 -18.41 11.54 -23.42
CA ARG A 536 -18.23 10.10 -23.22
C ARG A 536 -17.78 9.45 -24.52
N ALA A 537 -16.80 8.56 -24.41
CA ALA A 537 -16.42 7.70 -25.53
C ALA A 537 -17.49 6.62 -25.76
N PRO A 538 -17.68 6.13 -27.00
CA PRO A 538 -18.51 4.97 -27.32
C PRO A 538 -17.78 3.66 -26.91
N VAL A 539 -17.42 3.60 -25.63
CA VAL A 539 -16.76 2.47 -24.95
C VAL A 539 -17.65 2.01 -23.79
N SER A 540 -18.88 2.50 -23.74
CA SER A 540 -19.78 2.41 -22.58
C SER A 540 -20.32 0.99 -22.41
N MET A 541 -20.67 0.60 -21.18
CA MET A 541 -21.29 -0.68 -20.80
C MET A 541 -22.50 -1.12 -21.67
N GLU A 542 -23.14 -0.20 -22.40
CA GLU A 542 -24.13 -0.56 -23.42
C GLU A 542 -23.56 -1.50 -24.50
N ASP A 543 -22.25 -1.45 -24.72
CA ASP A 543 -21.52 -2.23 -25.72
C ASP A 543 -21.27 -3.68 -25.27
N GLU A 544 -21.07 -3.94 -23.96
CA GLU A 544 -21.04 -5.33 -23.44
C GLU A 544 -22.40 -6.04 -23.64
N ILE A 545 -23.51 -5.29 -23.57
CA ILE A 545 -24.86 -5.82 -23.78
C ILE A 545 -25.15 -6.02 -25.27
N LYS A 546 -24.53 -5.21 -26.15
CA LYS A 546 -24.70 -5.31 -27.62
C LYS A 546 -23.72 -6.29 -28.28
N GLY A 547 -22.83 -6.93 -27.52
CA GLY A 547 -21.84 -7.88 -28.04
C GLY A 547 -20.67 -7.22 -28.79
N ASN A 548 -20.45 -5.93 -28.59
CA ASN A 548 -19.29 -5.22 -29.13
C ASN A 548 -18.02 -5.61 -28.36
N PRO A 549 -16.83 -5.58 -28.99
CA PRO A 549 -15.58 -5.93 -28.33
C PRO A 549 -15.32 -5.00 -27.13
N SER A 550 -15.12 -5.59 -25.96
CA SER A 550 -14.77 -4.84 -24.74
C SER A 550 -13.38 -4.23 -24.88
N PHE A 551 -13.23 -2.95 -24.56
CA PHE A 551 -11.91 -2.34 -24.40
C PHE A 551 -11.26 -2.82 -23.09
N VAL A 552 -9.95 -3.06 -23.13
CA VAL A 552 -9.15 -3.40 -21.96
C VAL A 552 -8.00 -2.43 -21.80
N TRP A 553 -7.61 -2.21 -20.53
CA TRP A 553 -6.38 -1.50 -20.19
C TRP A 553 -5.50 -2.46 -19.38
N ALA A 554 -4.38 -2.85 -19.98
CA ALA A 554 -3.57 -3.97 -19.53
C ALA A 554 -2.11 -3.60 -19.24
N ILE A 555 -1.52 -4.35 -18.31
CA ILE A 555 -0.09 -4.34 -18.01
C ILE A 555 0.50 -5.67 -18.47
N ASN A 556 1.49 -5.61 -19.34
CA ASN A 556 2.24 -6.76 -19.80
C ASN A 556 3.67 -6.72 -19.24
N ASN A 557 4.18 -7.85 -18.75
CA ASN A 557 5.56 -8.00 -18.32
C ASN A 557 6.33 -8.85 -19.35
N PRO A 558 7.12 -8.24 -20.25
CA PRO A 558 7.69 -8.95 -21.40
C PRO A 558 8.73 -10.02 -21.01
N VAL A 559 9.31 -9.93 -19.81
CA VAL A 559 10.41 -10.81 -19.35
C VAL A 559 9.88 -12.10 -18.71
N ASP A 560 8.64 -12.08 -18.22
CA ASP A 560 8.07 -13.18 -17.46
C ASP A 560 6.72 -13.58 -18.05
N SER A 561 6.78 -14.45 -19.07
CA SER A 561 5.59 -15.07 -19.68
C SER A 561 4.78 -15.91 -18.69
N THR A 562 5.31 -16.18 -17.49
CA THR A 562 4.64 -16.94 -16.44
C THR A 562 3.75 -16.07 -15.55
N LEU A 563 3.98 -14.75 -15.49
CA LEU A 563 3.10 -13.83 -14.79
C LEU A 563 1.88 -13.51 -15.65
N PRO A 564 0.65 -13.75 -15.16
CA PRO A 564 -0.54 -13.40 -15.92
C PRO A 564 -0.57 -11.90 -16.18
N SER A 565 -0.71 -11.49 -17.44
CA SER A 565 -0.99 -10.11 -17.81
C SER A 565 -2.19 -9.61 -17.01
N THR A 566 -1.99 -8.62 -16.15
CA THR A 566 -3.09 -8.06 -15.38
C THR A 566 -3.79 -7.05 -16.27
N GLN A 567 -5.02 -7.35 -16.65
CA GLN A 567 -5.84 -6.51 -17.51
C GLN A 567 -7.15 -6.18 -16.81
N ALA A 568 -7.66 -4.97 -17.03
CA ALA A 568 -8.96 -4.57 -16.55
C ALA A 568 -9.82 -4.08 -17.72
N ARG A 569 -11.10 -4.46 -17.72
CA ARG A 569 -12.10 -3.98 -18.67
C ARG A 569 -12.41 -2.52 -18.41
N VAL A 570 -12.43 -1.75 -19.48
CA VAL A 570 -12.74 -0.33 -19.48
C VAL A 570 -14.25 -0.19 -19.53
N ARG A 571 -14.83 0.31 -18.45
CA ARG A 571 -16.28 0.52 -18.31
C ARG A 571 -16.73 1.85 -18.89
N SER A 572 -15.90 2.89 -18.75
CA SER A 572 -16.15 4.20 -19.34
C SER A 572 -14.89 5.02 -19.48
N VAL A 573 -14.79 5.76 -20.59
CA VAL A 573 -13.83 6.85 -20.78
C VAL A 573 -14.62 8.15 -20.88
N LYS A 574 -14.32 9.10 -20.00
CA LYS A 574 -15.00 10.40 -19.96
C LYS A 574 -13.99 11.53 -19.89
N LEU A 575 -14.21 12.59 -20.67
CA LEU A 575 -13.49 13.85 -20.55
C LEU A 575 -14.42 14.88 -19.94
N HIS A 576 -13.95 15.58 -18.92
CA HIS A 576 -14.67 16.65 -18.26
C HIS A 576 -13.92 17.96 -18.48
N GLN A 577 -14.59 19.01 -18.94
CA GLN A 577 -14.04 20.37 -19.02
C GLN A 577 -14.77 21.26 -18.03
N PHE A 578 -14.01 22.06 -17.29
CA PHE A 578 -14.54 23.12 -16.43
C PHE A 578 -14.43 24.50 -17.09
N TYR A 579 -15.11 25.49 -16.51
CA TYR A 579 -15.27 26.80 -17.14
C TYR A 579 -13.97 27.60 -17.33
N ASN A 580 -12.90 27.25 -16.61
CA ASN A 580 -11.58 27.88 -16.67
C ASN A 580 -10.56 27.03 -17.46
N ASP A 581 -11.02 26.25 -18.44
CA ASP A 581 -10.18 25.41 -19.32
C ASP A 581 -9.34 24.36 -18.58
N VAL A 582 -9.79 23.97 -17.40
CA VAL A 582 -9.30 22.79 -16.69
C VAL A 582 -10.00 21.56 -17.24
N TYR A 583 -9.21 20.55 -17.61
CA TYR A 583 -9.72 19.28 -18.12
C TYR A 583 -9.39 18.16 -17.13
N ILE A 584 -10.32 17.21 -16.98
CA ILE A 584 -10.10 15.96 -16.26
C ILE A 584 -10.49 14.81 -17.17
N LEU A 585 -9.52 14.04 -17.62
CA LEU A 585 -9.76 12.74 -18.25
C LEU A 585 -9.97 11.71 -17.14
N SER A 586 -11.05 10.93 -17.24
CA SER A 586 -11.37 9.86 -16.30
C SER A 586 -11.55 8.54 -17.05
N VAL A 587 -10.84 7.51 -16.57
CA VAL A 587 -10.87 6.16 -17.14
C VAL A 587 -11.31 5.21 -16.04
N ASN A 588 -12.55 4.75 -16.12
CA ASN A 588 -13.12 3.79 -15.20
C ASN A 588 -12.86 2.38 -15.73
N VAL A 589 -12.19 1.57 -14.94
CA VAL A 589 -12.03 0.13 -15.15
C VAL A 589 -12.73 -0.62 -14.03
N TYR A 590 -13.31 -1.76 -14.37
CA TYR A 590 -14.06 -2.54 -13.39
C TYR A 590 -14.02 -4.02 -13.76
N GLU A 591 -13.67 -4.86 -12.79
CA GLU A 591 -13.59 -6.30 -12.92
C GLU A 591 -14.45 -7.00 -11.88
N ARG A 592 -15.09 -8.07 -12.36
CA ARG A 592 -15.92 -8.95 -11.56
C ARG A 592 -15.50 -10.36 -11.79
N PHE A 593 -14.95 -10.96 -10.74
CA PHE A 593 -14.38 -12.29 -10.89
C PHE A 593 -15.42 -13.38 -10.72
N PHE A 594 -16.51 -13.18 -9.95
CA PHE A 594 -17.39 -14.30 -9.60
C PHE A 594 -18.87 -13.92 -9.56
N GLN A 595 -19.40 -13.23 -10.57
CA GLN A 595 -20.81 -12.84 -10.58
C GLN A 595 -21.60 -13.53 -11.69
N GLY A 596 -22.89 -13.80 -11.45
CA GLY A 596 -23.76 -14.59 -12.33
C GLY A 596 -23.69 -16.10 -12.10
N GLU A 597 -22.75 -16.56 -11.27
CA GLU A 597 -22.80 -17.89 -10.67
C GLU A 597 -23.61 -17.78 -9.38
N ASP A 598 -24.90 -18.14 -9.42
CA ASP A 598 -25.77 -18.23 -8.23
C ASP A 598 -25.18 -19.14 -7.11
N ASN A 599 -24.06 -19.83 -7.39
CA ASN A 599 -23.40 -20.80 -6.53
C ASN A 599 -21.97 -20.42 -6.10
N THR A 600 -21.44 -19.22 -6.38
CA THR A 600 -20.11 -18.88 -5.87
C THR A 600 -20.13 -18.56 -4.38
N SER A 601 -19.34 -19.31 -3.62
CA SER A 601 -19.09 -19.10 -2.21
C SER A 601 -18.38 -17.77 -1.92
N PHE A 602 -17.55 -17.22 -2.83
CA PHE A 602 -16.79 -15.99 -2.55
C PHE A 602 -17.63 -14.76 -2.22
N THR A 603 -18.89 -14.74 -2.65
CA THR A 603 -19.85 -13.67 -2.36
C THR A 603 -20.63 -13.88 -1.06
N SER A 604 -20.48 -15.05 -0.44
CA SER A 604 -21.12 -15.40 0.83
C SER A 604 -20.70 -14.45 1.94
N SER A 605 -21.66 -14.13 2.80
CA SER A 605 -21.40 -13.42 4.06
C SER A 605 -21.04 -14.37 5.21
N GLY A 606 -21.12 -15.69 4.98
CA GLY A 606 -20.83 -16.73 5.94
C GLY A 606 -19.37 -17.18 5.98
N HIS A 607 -19.13 -18.23 6.77
CA HIS A 607 -17.81 -18.86 6.92
C HIS A 607 -17.47 -19.83 5.76
N ASP A 608 -18.38 -20.02 4.81
CA ASP A 608 -18.28 -20.96 3.68
C ASP A 608 -17.63 -20.35 2.44
N TRP A 609 -17.18 -19.08 2.50
CA TRP A 609 -16.72 -18.33 1.32
C TRP A 609 -15.55 -18.94 0.55
N TRP A 610 -14.83 -19.88 1.19
CA TRP A 610 -13.62 -20.49 0.69
C TRP A 610 -13.87 -21.75 -0.16
N HIS A 611 -15.09 -22.26 -0.23
CA HIS A 611 -15.38 -23.56 -0.90
C HIS A 611 -14.86 -23.58 -2.34
N ASP A 612 -15.02 -22.46 -3.06
CA ASP A 612 -14.57 -22.32 -4.44
C ASP A 612 -13.05 -22.36 -4.60
N LEU A 613 -12.27 -22.10 -3.54
CA LEU A 613 -10.81 -22.27 -3.58
C LEU A 613 -10.42 -23.74 -3.83
N PHE A 614 -11.32 -24.68 -3.54
CA PHE A 614 -11.16 -26.09 -3.80
C PHE A 614 -11.89 -26.53 -5.07
N THR A 615 -12.23 -25.66 -6.02
CA THR A 615 -12.79 -26.09 -7.32
C THR A 615 -11.79 -26.93 -8.12
N ASP A 616 -12.27 -27.93 -8.87
CA ASP A 616 -11.49 -28.69 -9.86
C ASP A 616 -11.62 -28.12 -11.28
N GLU A 617 -12.50 -27.14 -11.49
CA GLU A 617 -12.66 -26.46 -12.76
C GLU A 617 -11.46 -25.56 -13.06
N LEU A 618 -10.70 -25.90 -14.10
CA LEU A 618 -9.46 -25.20 -14.49
C LEU A 618 -9.71 -23.71 -14.77
N ASP A 619 -10.81 -23.38 -15.44
CA ASP A 619 -11.16 -22.00 -15.79
C ASP A 619 -11.43 -21.16 -14.53
N LYS A 620 -12.20 -21.71 -13.58
CA LYS A 620 -12.47 -21.08 -12.29
C LYS A 620 -11.21 -20.93 -11.44
N GLN A 621 -10.30 -21.91 -11.46
CA GLN A 621 -8.99 -21.80 -10.83
C GLN A 621 -8.15 -20.66 -11.40
N GLN A 622 -8.11 -20.51 -12.73
CA GLN A 622 -7.39 -19.42 -13.38
C GLN A 622 -8.01 -18.06 -13.00
N GLN A 623 -9.33 -17.98 -12.94
CA GLN A 623 -10.05 -16.79 -12.50
C GLN A 623 -9.74 -16.44 -11.04
N ILE A 624 -9.67 -17.43 -10.15
CA ILE A 624 -9.23 -17.26 -8.76
C ILE A 624 -7.81 -16.69 -8.69
N GLU A 625 -6.85 -17.25 -9.43
CA GLU A 625 -5.49 -16.74 -9.44
C GLU A 625 -5.43 -15.28 -9.95
N GLN A 626 -6.15 -14.96 -11.02
CA GLN A 626 -6.24 -13.60 -11.57
C GLN A 626 -6.92 -12.60 -10.61
N SER A 627 -7.84 -13.08 -9.76
CA SER A 627 -8.56 -12.25 -8.79
C SER A 627 -7.73 -11.86 -7.56
N LYS A 628 -6.54 -12.44 -7.34
CA LYS A 628 -5.77 -12.21 -6.11
C LYS A 628 -5.37 -10.75 -5.94
N ILE A 629 -5.57 -10.20 -4.74
CA ILE A 629 -5.36 -8.78 -4.47
C ILE A 629 -3.94 -8.28 -4.79
N LYS A 630 -2.89 -9.12 -4.66
CA LYS A 630 -1.51 -8.73 -5.02
C LYS A 630 -1.38 -8.24 -6.48
N HIS A 631 -2.13 -8.84 -7.41
CA HIS A 631 -2.12 -8.43 -8.82
C HIS A 631 -2.78 -7.06 -9.00
N TRP A 632 -3.87 -6.82 -8.25
CA TRP A 632 -4.66 -5.60 -8.33
C TRP A 632 -4.03 -4.40 -7.61
N LEU A 633 -3.29 -4.64 -6.52
CA LEU A 633 -2.42 -3.62 -5.91
C LEU A 633 -1.32 -3.19 -6.90
N ARG A 634 -0.66 -4.16 -7.55
CA ARG A 634 0.32 -3.89 -8.61
C ARG A 634 -0.31 -3.15 -9.77
N TYR A 635 -1.51 -3.54 -10.19
CA TYR A 635 -2.23 -2.88 -11.26
C TYR A 635 -2.49 -1.41 -10.93
N SER A 636 -3.08 -1.10 -9.78
CA SER A 636 -3.35 0.30 -9.39
C SER A 636 -2.07 1.14 -9.28
N GLU A 637 -0.98 0.58 -8.74
CA GLU A 637 0.31 1.27 -8.62
C GLU A 637 0.96 1.57 -9.98
N LYS A 638 0.90 0.63 -10.92
CA LYS A 638 1.50 0.80 -12.25
C LYS A 638 0.65 1.65 -13.16
N MET A 639 -0.65 1.40 -13.21
CA MET A 639 -1.55 2.14 -14.11
C MET A 639 -1.57 3.62 -13.81
N ARG A 640 -1.41 4.01 -12.54
CA ARG A 640 -1.35 5.43 -12.17
C ARG A 640 -0.07 6.14 -12.61
N GLN A 641 1.01 5.44 -12.97
CA GLN A 641 2.27 6.10 -13.33
C GLN A 641 2.27 6.56 -14.79
N LEU A 642 2.05 7.84 -15.07
CA LEU A 642 2.18 8.36 -16.44
C LEU A 642 3.62 8.26 -16.92
N TYR A 643 4.54 8.68 -16.05
CA TYR A 643 5.97 8.59 -16.26
C TYR A 643 6.66 8.11 -14.99
N PRO A 644 7.76 7.34 -15.11
CA PRO A 644 8.56 7.00 -13.95
C PRO A 644 9.13 8.29 -13.33
N SER A 645 9.01 8.42 -12.00
CA SER A 645 9.50 9.62 -11.28
C SER A 645 11.02 9.80 -11.33
N PHE A 646 11.75 8.74 -11.67
CA PHE A 646 13.19 8.72 -11.84
C PHE A 646 13.55 7.98 -13.12
N ALA A 647 14.67 8.33 -13.73
CA ALA A 647 15.23 7.55 -14.84
C ALA A 647 15.41 6.09 -14.38
N ALA A 648 15.02 5.15 -15.24
CA ALA A 648 15.14 3.73 -14.97
C ALA A 648 16.61 3.39 -14.67
N ARG A 649 16.88 2.77 -13.52
CA ARG A 649 18.20 2.24 -13.22
C ARG A 649 18.40 0.93 -13.98
N GLU A 650 19.63 0.47 -14.07
CA GLU A 650 19.95 -0.79 -14.76
C GLU A 650 19.26 -2.02 -14.16
N ARG A 651 18.97 -1.97 -12.84
CA ARG A 651 18.16 -2.96 -12.12
C ARG A 651 16.66 -2.84 -12.37
N ASP A 652 16.20 -1.71 -12.91
CA ASP A 652 14.80 -1.42 -13.23
C ASP A 652 14.50 -1.72 -14.72
N LYS A 653 15.40 -2.47 -15.41
CA LYS A 653 15.28 -2.83 -16.84
C LYS A 653 13.99 -3.59 -17.17
N GLU A 654 13.36 -4.22 -16.18
CA GLU A 654 12.07 -4.89 -16.32
C GLU A 654 10.91 -3.89 -16.21
N GLN A 655 10.81 -2.99 -17.19
CA GLN A 655 9.70 -2.06 -17.24
C GLN A 655 8.45 -2.73 -17.79
N PRO A 656 7.29 -2.59 -17.11
CA PRO A 656 6.02 -3.04 -17.66
C PRO A 656 5.70 -2.29 -18.95
N HIS A 657 5.06 -2.99 -19.88
CA HIS A 657 4.44 -2.38 -21.04
C HIS A 657 2.94 -2.20 -20.80
N TYR A 658 2.37 -1.15 -21.38
CA TYR A 658 0.98 -0.75 -21.17
C TYR A 658 0.20 -0.80 -22.47
N TYR A 659 -0.98 -1.37 -22.45
CA TYR A 659 -1.82 -1.51 -23.64
C TYR A 659 -3.24 -1.04 -23.36
N PHE A 660 -3.78 -0.20 -24.24
CA PHE A 660 -5.19 0.19 -24.25
C PHE A 660 -5.77 -0.07 -25.65
N GLY A 661 -6.87 -0.80 -25.73
CA GLY A 661 -7.54 -1.11 -27.00
C GLY A 661 -8.61 -2.18 -26.88
N GLU A 662 -9.23 -2.53 -28.00
CA GLU A 662 -10.18 -3.64 -28.09
C GLU A 662 -9.51 -4.97 -27.70
N PHE A 663 -10.20 -5.79 -26.93
CA PHE A 663 -9.69 -7.09 -26.49
C PHE A 663 -9.41 -8.01 -27.69
N SER A 664 -8.13 -8.23 -27.99
CA SER A 664 -7.65 -9.22 -28.96
C SER A 664 -6.47 -9.99 -28.36
N LEU A 665 -6.64 -11.30 -28.18
CA LEU A 665 -5.66 -12.19 -27.53
C LEU A 665 -4.27 -12.17 -28.18
N CYS A 666 -4.17 -11.85 -29.48
CA CYS A 666 -2.92 -11.90 -30.24
C CYS A 666 -2.17 -10.55 -30.31
N ASP A 667 -2.84 -9.41 -30.05
CA ASP A 667 -2.30 -8.09 -30.40
C ASP A 667 -1.69 -7.31 -29.22
N VAL A 668 -1.93 -7.74 -27.99
CA VAL A 668 -1.56 -6.97 -26.78
C VAL A 668 -0.05 -6.76 -26.70
N ALA A 669 0.76 -7.80 -26.99
CA ALA A 669 2.21 -7.72 -26.86
C ALA A 669 2.85 -6.75 -27.88
N ASP A 670 2.40 -6.78 -29.13
CA ASP A 670 2.96 -5.98 -30.22
C ASP A 670 2.56 -4.51 -30.15
N LYS A 671 1.39 -4.22 -29.55
CA LYS A 671 0.86 -2.86 -29.39
C LYS A 671 1.14 -2.26 -28.01
N ALA A 672 1.78 -2.99 -27.10
CA ALA A 672 2.08 -2.48 -25.77
C ALA A 672 3.17 -1.39 -25.82
N THR A 673 3.00 -0.39 -24.97
CA THR A 673 3.78 0.85 -24.99
C THR A 673 4.64 0.95 -23.74
N LYS A 674 5.88 1.39 -23.90
CA LYS A 674 6.76 1.72 -22.77
C LYS A 674 6.50 3.16 -22.32
N ARG A 675 6.30 3.36 -21.02
CA ARG A 675 6.18 4.69 -20.42
C ARG A 675 7.58 5.21 -20.07
N GLU A 676 8.25 5.84 -21.02
CA GLU A 676 9.58 6.43 -20.83
C GLU A 676 9.51 7.95 -20.86
N LEU A 677 10.09 8.61 -19.85
CA LEU A 677 10.28 10.06 -19.85
C LEU A 677 11.64 10.39 -20.42
N LYS A 678 11.66 10.94 -21.64
CA LYS A 678 12.91 11.44 -22.24
C LYS A 678 13.26 12.79 -21.61
N PHE A 679 14.51 12.95 -21.18
CA PHE A 679 15.00 14.19 -20.57
C PHE A 679 14.72 15.43 -21.44
N ASN A 680 14.83 15.31 -22.77
CA ASN A 680 14.56 16.41 -23.70
C ASN A 680 13.11 16.94 -23.60
N HIS A 681 12.13 16.09 -23.25
CA HIS A 681 10.75 16.54 -23.07
C HIS A 681 10.61 17.50 -21.87
N LEU A 682 11.44 17.33 -20.83
CA LEU A 682 11.47 18.22 -19.67
C LEU A 682 12.07 19.59 -20.02
N THR A 683 13.11 19.63 -20.87
CA THR A 683 13.81 20.88 -21.22
C THR A 683 13.04 21.72 -22.24
N GLU A 684 12.28 21.10 -23.13
CA GLU A 684 11.57 21.79 -24.21
C GLU A 684 10.19 22.32 -23.79
N HIS A 685 9.76 22.11 -22.54
CA HIS A 685 8.42 22.44 -22.04
C HIS A 685 7.28 21.83 -22.90
N LYS A 686 7.58 20.73 -23.61
CA LYS A 686 6.63 19.99 -24.44
C LYS A 686 6.45 18.60 -23.86
N TYR A 687 5.34 18.41 -23.15
CA TYR A 687 4.95 17.13 -22.59
C TYR A 687 4.06 16.41 -23.60
N HIS A 688 4.48 15.23 -24.05
CA HIS A 688 3.67 14.35 -24.90
C HIS A 688 3.16 13.18 -24.10
N LEU A 689 1.84 13.02 -24.01
CA LEU A 689 1.20 11.91 -23.30
C LEU A 689 1.72 10.55 -23.78
N PRO A 690 1.79 9.54 -22.89
CA PRO A 690 2.08 8.18 -23.31
C PRO A 690 1.11 7.69 -24.39
N ASN A 691 1.57 6.78 -25.24
CA ASN A 691 0.78 6.30 -26.38
C ASN A 691 -0.53 5.65 -25.95
N ASP A 692 -0.55 4.88 -24.85
CA ASP A 692 -1.79 4.29 -24.35
C ASP A 692 -2.79 5.34 -23.87
N ILE A 693 -2.34 6.42 -23.22
CA ILE A 693 -3.19 7.57 -22.87
C ILE A 693 -3.67 8.33 -24.11
N SER A 694 -2.81 8.45 -25.13
CA SER A 694 -3.19 9.06 -26.41
C SER A 694 -4.26 8.22 -27.12
N SER A 695 -4.17 6.89 -27.09
CA SER A 695 -5.20 5.99 -27.59
C SER A 695 -6.52 6.13 -26.82
N ILE A 696 -6.48 6.37 -25.51
CA ILE A 696 -7.68 6.69 -24.71
C ILE A 696 -8.34 7.98 -25.24
N LEU A 697 -7.58 9.05 -25.48
CA LEU A 697 -8.13 10.28 -26.05
C LEU A 697 -8.68 10.10 -27.47
N GLN A 698 -8.08 9.22 -28.27
CA GLN A 698 -8.60 8.89 -29.61
C GLN A 698 -9.98 8.23 -29.54
N THR A 699 -10.31 7.47 -28.49
CA THR A 699 -11.68 6.92 -28.32
C THR A 699 -12.72 8.01 -28.08
N LEU A 700 -12.31 9.20 -27.63
CA LEU A 700 -13.16 10.39 -27.54
C LEU A 700 -13.19 11.17 -28.87
N GLY A 701 -12.61 10.63 -29.95
CA GLY A 701 -12.53 11.30 -31.25
C GLY A 701 -11.50 12.44 -31.30
N ILE A 702 -10.54 12.48 -30.38
CA ILE A 702 -9.49 13.51 -30.32
C ILE A 702 -8.27 13.00 -31.10
N ASP A 703 -8.34 13.03 -32.44
CA ASP A 703 -7.30 12.51 -33.35
C ASP A 703 -5.91 13.14 -33.12
N ASN A 704 -5.88 14.42 -32.75
CA ASN A 704 -4.66 15.20 -32.53
C ASN A 704 -4.12 15.07 -31.10
N GLY A 705 -4.53 14.08 -30.30
CA GLY A 705 -4.09 13.91 -28.91
C GLY A 705 -2.56 13.96 -28.72
N ALA A 706 -1.80 13.39 -29.66
CA ALA A 706 -0.33 13.42 -29.63
C ALA A 706 0.28 14.81 -29.91
N ASN A 707 -0.46 15.69 -30.58
CA ASN A 707 -0.07 17.05 -30.94
C ASN A 707 -0.58 18.09 -29.94
N LEU A 708 -1.38 17.70 -28.95
CA LEU A 708 -1.79 18.60 -27.88
C LEU A 708 -0.57 18.98 -27.06
N SER A 709 -0.38 20.28 -26.86
CA SER A 709 0.66 20.80 -25.98
C SER A 709 0.06 20.93 -24.59
N PHE A 710 0.57 20.16 -23.64
CA PHE A 710 0.12 20.19 -22.25
C PHE A 710 1.00 21.12 -21.43
N LYS A 711 0.40 21.84 -20.47
CA LYS A 711 1.20 22.43 -19.39
C LYS A 711 1.92 21.31 -18.63
N PRO A 712 3.12 21.58 -18.07
CA PRO A 712 3.83 20.60 -17.26
C PRO A 712 2.91 20.02 -16.17
N PHE A 713 2.81 18.69 -16.10
CA PHE A 713 2.04 18.05 -15.05
C PHE A 713 2.72 18.31 -13.70
N ILE A 714 1.95 18.75 -12.72
CA ILE A 714 2.45 18.95 -11.34
C ILE A 714 2.82 17.59 -10.73
N ASP A 715 2.10 16.53 -11.10
CA ASP A 715 2.37 15.14 -10.73
C ASP A 715 2.48 14.27 -11.98
N ASN A 716 3.51 13.43 -12.06
CA ASN A 716 3.70 12.47 -13.15
C ASN A 716 2.83 11.21 -12.98
N ARG A 717 1.71 11.34 -12.26
CA ARG A 717 0.83 10.24 -11.87
C ARG A 717 -0.64 10.66 -11.99
N LEU A 718 -1.46 9.68 -12.31
CA LEU A 718 -2.91 9.75 -12.25
C LEU A 718 -3.38 9.69 -10.80
N PHE A 719 -4.43 10.44 -10.48
CA PHE A 719 -5.15 10.27 -9.21
C PHE A 719 -5.99 8.99 -9.29
N VAL A 720 -6.02 8.21 -8.21
CA VAL A 720 -6.68 6.90 -8.18
C VAL A 720 -7.92 6.91 -7.29
N ASN A 721 -9.08 6.50 -7.80
CA ASN A 721 -10.27 6.23 -7.01
C ASN A 721 -10.60 4.73 -7.10
N VAL A 722 -10.18 3.93 -6.12
CA VAL A 722 -10.14 2.46 -6.23
C VAL A 722 -10.94 1.76 -5.13
N SER A 723 -11.60 0.67 -5.50
CA SER A 723 -12.33 -0.22 -4.60
C SER A 723 -11.81 -1.65 -4.70
N TYR A 724 -11.47 -2.24 -3.56
CA TYR A 724 -11.05 -3.64 -3.42
C TYR A 724 -12.09 -4.42 -2.61
N GLY A 725 -12.90 -5.22 -3.30
CA GLY A 725 -13.90 -6.08 -2.70
C GLY A 725 -13.33 -7.46 -2.40
N LEU A 726 -12.95 -7.72 -1.15
CA LEU A 726 -12.33 -8.97 -0.73
C LEU A 726 -13.36 -10.10 -0.57
N ALA A 727 -12.93 -11.34 -0.82
CA ALA A 727 -13.64 -12.54 -0.40
C ALA A 727 -13.37 -12.84 1.09
N GLY A 728 -14.42 -13.23 1.81
CA GLY A 728 -14.37 -13.64 3.21
C GLY A 728 -14.05 -12.52 4.21
N ASN A 729 -14.24 -12.82 5.50
CA ASN A 729 -13.94 -11.88 6.57
C ASN A 729 -12.43 -11.79 6.83
N GLY A 730 -11.84 -10.62 6.62
CA GLY A 730 -10.41 -10.38 6.86
C GLY A 730 -10.05 -10.10 8.33
N GLN A 731 -11.01 -10.02 9.25
CA GLN A 731 -10.84 -9.46 10.60
C GLN A 731 -11.38 -10.38 11.73
N LEU A 732 -11.33 -11.69 11.56
CA LEU A 732 -11.88 -12.67 12.52
C LEU A 732 -11.17 -12.72 13.88
N ASN A 733 -9.88 -12.41 13.93
CA ASN A 733 -9.06 -12.47 15.15
C ASN A 733 -8.00 -11.36 15.13
N ALA A 734 -7.21 -11.24 16.20
CA ALA A 734 -6.21 -10.18 16.32
C ALA A 734 -5.20 -10.21 15.16
N ARG A 735 -4.71 -11.40 14.81
CA ARG A 735 -3.70 -11.57 13.76
C ARG A 735 -4.23 -11.29 12.36
N SER A 736 -5.42 -11.78 12.02
CA SER A 736 -6.04 -11.47 10.73
C SER A 736 -6.35 -9.97 10.61
N ARG A 737 -6.77 -9.33 11.71
CA ARG A 737 -6.95 -7.87 11.76
C ARG A 737 -5.64 -7.10 11.50
N GLU A 738 -4.52 -7.53 12.07
CA GLU A 738 -3.21 -6.93 11.76
C GLU A 738 -2.83 -7.06 10.29
N LYS A 739 -3.03 -8.25 9.68
CA LYS A 739 -2.77 -8.45 8.25
C LYS A 739 -3.70 -7.60 7.39
N PHE A 740 -4.97 -7.49 7.77
CA PHE A 740 -5.92 -6.61 7.11
C PHE A 740 -5.53 -5.14 7.25
N ASP A 741 -5.01 -4.71 8.41
CA ASP A 741 -4.49 -3.35 8.61
C ASP A 741 -3.29 -3.06 7.70
N ALA A 742 -2.37 -4.01 7.56
CA ALA A 742 -1.23 -3.90 6.65
C ALA A 742 -1.68 -3.86 5.18
N LEU A 743 -2.61 -4.72 4.79
CA LEU A 743 -3.19 -4.76 3.45
C LEU A 743 -3.93 -3.45 3.11
N TYR A 744 -4.74 -2.95 4.04
CA TYR A 744 -5.40 -1.66 3.92
C TYR A 744 -4.41 -0.53 3.77
N ALA A 745 -3.27 -0.58 4.47
CA ALA A 745 -2.21 0.41 4.32
C ALA A 745 -1.57 0.39 2.93
N LEU A 746 -1.26 -0.79 2.40
CA LEU A 746 -0.77 -0.94 1.03
C LEU A 746 -1.77 -0.37 0.03
N ALA A 747 -3.06 -0.69 0.19
CA ALA A 747 -4.11 -0.15 -0.66
C ALA A 747 -4.21 1.39 -0.55
N ALA A 748 -4.24 1.94 0.67
CA ALA A 748 -4.40 3.36 0.97
C ALA A 748 -3.34 4.24 0.28
N TYR A 749 -2.11 3.73 0.17
CA TYR A 749 -0.99 4.44 -0.45
C TYR A 749 -0.65 3.96 -1.86
N VAL A 750 -1.45 3.03 -2.39
CA VAL A 750 -1.29 2.42 -3.72
C VAL A 750 0.09 1.78 -3.88
N ASP A 751 0.51 1.06 -2.85
CA ASP A 751 1.75 0.29 -2.80
C ASP A 751 1.51 -1.17 -3.20
N ARG A 752 2.57 -1.81 -3.70
CA ARG A 752 2.54 -3.20 -4.14
C ARG A 752 2.84 -4.15 -2.98
N LYS A 753 2.35 -5.38 -3.08
CA LYS A 753 2.61 -6.40 -2.07
C LYS A 753 4.11 -6.76 -1.93
N ASP A 754 4.88 -6.70 -3.01
CA ASP A 754 6.32 -6.97 -3.00
C ASP A 754 7.16 -5.83 -2.37
N GLN A 755 6.55 -4.68 -2.09
CA GLN A 755 7.17 -3.59 -1.33
C GLN A 755 6.97 -3.73 0.18
N ALA A 756 6.08 -4.65 0.60
CA ALA A 756 5.86 -4.94 2.00
C ALA A 756 7.04 -5.69 2.60
N TRP A 757 7.41 -5.31 3.82
CA TRP A 757 8.50 -5.96 4.54
C TRP A 757 7.93 -6.90 5.61
N SER A 758 8.36 -8.17 5.58
CA SER A 758 7.89 -9.18 6.54
C SER A 758 8.26 -8.82 7.99
N ASN A 759 9.45 -8.26 8.22
CA ASN A 759 9.89 -7.78 9.53
C ASN A 759 9.14 -6.52 10.02
N LEU A 760 8.47 -5.80 9.13
CA LEU A 760 7.55 -4.71 9.47
C LEU A 760 6.10 -5.20 9.57
N GLY A 761 5.85 -6.51 9.63
CA GLY A 761 4.50 -7.05 9.72
C GLY A 761 3.67 -6.89 8.45
N GLY A 762 4.31 -6.77 7.29
CA GLY A 762 3.63 -6.65 6.00
C GLY A 762 3.34 -5.21 5.55
N TYR A 763 3.85 -4.20 6.26
CA TYR A 763 3.76 -2.80 5.85
C TYR A 763 4.90 -2.42 4.88
N ALA A 764 4.64 -1.47 3.97
CA ALA A 764 5.67 -0.90 3.09
C ALA A 764 6.60 0.09 3.82
N TYR A 765 6.11 0.71 4.90
CA TYR A 765 6.83 1.68 5.72
C TYR A 765 6.74 1.31 7.21
N ASP A 766 7.39 2.09 8.06
CA ASP A 766 7.32 1.91 9.51
C ASP A 766 5.86 1.83 10.00
N PRO A 767 5.45 0.75 10.71
CA PRO A 767 4.06 0.56 11.10
C PRO A 767 3.51 1.67 11.99
N ALA A 768 4.32 2.26 12.88
CA ALA A 768 3.84 3.31 13.78
C ALA A 768 3.57 4.61 13.00
N PHE A 769 4.48 4.98 12.10
CA PHE A 769 4.26 6.10 11.17
C PHE A 769 3.03 5.88 10.31
N THR A 770 2.92 4.72 9.65
CA THR A 770 1.82 4.41 8.73
C THR A 770 0.47 4.38 9.44
N LYS A 771 0.39 3.77 10.64
CA LYS A 771 -0.85 3.75 11.43
C LYS A 771 -1.31 5.16 11.79
N ASN A 772 -0.40 6.03 12.26
CA ASN A 772 -0.74 7.42 12.59
C ASN A 772 -1.21 8.22 11.36
N LEU A 773 -0.56 8.02 10.21
CA LEU A 773 -0.91 8.71 8.98
C LEU A 773 -2.28 8.27 8.47
N ILE A 774 -2.50 6.95 8.38
CA ILE A 774 -3.79 6.36 7.97
C ILE A 774 -4.90 6.80 8.91
N ASP A 775 -4.68 6.79 10.22
CA ASP A 775 -5.70 7.19 11.20
C ASP A 775 -6.30 8.56 10.89
N SER A 776 -5.46 9.52 10.50
CA SER A 776 -5.87 10.88 10.13
C SER A 776 -6.62 10.94 8.78
N GLN A 777 -6.27 10.05 7.85
CA GLN A 777 -6.76 9.99 6.47
C GLN A 777 -7.94 9.03 6.29
N SER A 778 -8.25 8.22 7.29
CA SER A 778 -9.32 7.23 7.23
C SER A 778 -10.68 7.79 7.61
N TYR A 779 -11.72 7.20 7.01
CA TYR A 779 -13.10 7.30 7.44
C TYR A 779 -13.54 5.98 8.06
N LYS A 780 -13.98 6.03 9.33
CA LYS A 780 -14.12 4.84 10.19
C LYS A 780 -15.55 4.45 10.54
N ARG A 781 -16.57 5.11 9.93
CA ARG A 781 -17.98 4.86 10.27
C ARG A 781 -18.37 3.38 10.18
N TRP A 782 -17.78 2.66 9.23
CA TRP A 782 -18.11 1.26 8.92
C TRP A 782 -16.98 0.28 9.25
N ASP A 783 -16.01 0.69 10.06
CA ASP A 783 -14.81 -0.10 10.36
C ASP A 783 -15.16 -1.44 11.03
N ALA A 784 -16.16 -1.45 11.93
CA ALA A 784 -16.65 -2.67 12.59
C ALA A 784 -17.31 -3.67 11.63
N MET A 785 -17.73 -3.23 10.45
CA MET A 785 -18.26 -4.09 9.37
C MET A 785 -17.16 -4.50 8.38
N GLY A 786 -15.90 -4.15 8.64
CA GLY A 786 -14.78 -4.46 7.75
C GLY A 786 -14.57 -3.47 6.60
N ASN A 787 -15.33 -2.38 6.56
CA ASN A 787 -15.28 -1.39 5.49
C ASN A 787 -14.40 -0.21 5.89
N ARG A 788 -13.31 0.01 5.16
CA ARG A 788 -12.34 1.08 5.44
C ARG A 788 -12.03 1.93 4.24
N TYR A 789 -12.14 3.26 4.41
CA TYR A 789 -11.92 4.21 3.33
C TYR A 789 -10.78 5.16 3.69
N ALA A 790 -9.81 5.34 2.80
CA ALA A 790 -8.70 6.29 2.97
C ALA A 790 -8.77 7.39 1.91
N PHE A 791 -8.44 8.61 2.33
CA PHE A 791 -8.43 9.80 1.48
C PHE A 791 -7.07 10.48 1.61
N SER A 792 -6.26 10.38 0.56
CA SER A 792 -4.94 10.99 0.46
C SER A 792 -4.91 12.06 -0.63
N ASN A 793 -3.77 12.71 -0.82
CA ASN A 793 -3.59 13.72 -1.86
C ASN A 793 -3.46 13.14 -3.28
N TYR A 794 -3.43 11.82 -3.42
CA TYR A 794 -3.29 11.14 -4.73
C TYR A 794 -4.21 9.93 -4.91
N ALA A 795 -4.95 9.52 -3.87
CA ALA A 795 -5.87 8.40 -3.97
C ALA A 795 -7.04 8.48 -2.97
N ASN A 796 -8.21 8.05 -3.45
CA ASN A 796 -9.34 7.63 -2.65
C ASN A 796 -9.43 6.10 -2.73
N VAL A 797 -9.40 5.43 -1.59
CA VAL A 797 -9.29 3.97 -1.53
C VAL A 797 -10.41 3.43 -0.65
N TYR A 798 -11.08 2.39 -1.13
CA TYR A 798 -12.14 1.69 -0.41
C TYR A 798 -11.80 0.20 -0.35
N VAL A 799 -11.66 -0.35 0.85
CA VAL A 799 -11.43 -1.78 1.08
C VAL A 799 -12.55 -2.32 1.95
N GLY A 800 -13.12 -3.46 1.57
CA GLY A 800 -14.18 -4.09 2.33
C GLY A 800 -14.42 -5.54 1.90
N TYR A 801 -15.32 -6.20 2.61
CA TYR A 801 -15.74 -7.57 2.33
C TYR A 801 -17.23 -7.74 2.61
N GLY A 802 -17.78 -8.89 2.23
CA GLY A 802 -19.18 -9.23 2.43
C GLY A 802 -20.12 -8.61 1.39
N THR A 803 -21.38 -9.05 1.44
CA THR A 803 -22.40 -8.78 0.42
C THR A 803 -22.68 -7.30 0.24
N GLU A 804 -22.81 -6.54 1.33
CA GLU A 804 -23.09 -5.09 1.28
C GLU A 804 -21.98 -4.33 0.55
N PHE A 805 -20.72 -4.61 0.88
CA PHE A 805 -19.60 -3.93 0.24
C PHE A 805 -19.47 -4.32 -1.24
N ASN A 806 -19.47 -5.63 -1.52
CA ASN A 806 -19.19 -6.16 -2.85
C ASN A 806 -20.33 -5.92 -3.85
N ASN A 807 -21.58 -5.89 -3.38
CA ASN A 807 -22.75 -5.83 -4.27
C ASN A 807 -23.40 -4.44 -4.32
N ILE A 808 -23.11 -3.55 -3.37
CA ILE A 808 -23.73 -2.22 -3.29
C ILE A 808 -22.67 -1.12 -3.22
N ILE A 809 -21.82 -1.11 -2.19
CA ILE A 809 -20.91 0.01 -1.94
C ILE A 809 -19.87 0.16 -3.06
N ALA A 810 -19.09 -0.89 -3.32
CA ALA A 810 -18.03 -0.90 -4.32
C ALA A 810 -18.57 -0.58 -5.74
N PRO A 811 -19.60 -1.27 -6.26
CA PRO A 811 -20.09 -1.02 -7.62
C PRO A 811 -20.85 0.30 -7.83
N CYS A 812 -21.63 0.75 -6.83
CA CYS A 812 -22.59 1.84 -7.00
C CYS A 812 -22.14 3.11 -6.27
N HIS A 813 -21.80 3.02 -4.98
CA HIS A 813 -21.48 4.23 -4.22
C HIS A 813 -20.10 4.81 -4.60
N VAL A 814 -19.09 3.97 -4.78
CA VAL A 814 -17.72 4.44 -5.04
C VAL A 814 -17.59 5.15 -6.38
N PHE A 815 -18.13 4.57 -7.46
CA PHE A 815 -17.90 5.06 -8.83
C PHE A 815 -18.95 6.06 -9.33
N TYR A 816 -20.02 6.29 -8.58
CA TYR A 816 -21.06 7.24 -8.95
C TYR A 816 -21.18 8.35 -7.89
N ASN A 817 -21.51 8.01 -6.65
CA ASN A 817 -21.72 9.00 -5.59
C ASN A 817 -20.40 9.67 -5.17
N TYR A 818 -19.45 8.88 -4.65
CA TYR A 818 -18.21 9.42 -4.09
C TYR A 818 -17.25 9.90 -5.17
N GLN A 819 -17.32 9.29 -6.36
CA GLN A 819 -16.56 9.72 -7.52
C GLN A 819 -16.95 11.13 -7.97
N ASN A 820 -18.23 11.47 -8.03
CA ASN A 820 -18.67 12.81 -8.42
C ASN A 820 -18.20 13.87 -7.42
N MET A 821 -18.19 13.53 -6.13
CA MET A 821 -17.62 14.37 -5.08
C MET A 821 -16.11 14.60 -5.27
N LEU A 822 -15.38 13.52 -5.59
CA LEU A 822 -13.95 13.60 -5.90
C LEU A 822 -13.70 14.42 -7.16
N LEU A 823 -14.46 14.22 -8.23
CA LEU A 823 -14.31 14.95 -9.48
C LEU A 823 -14.39 16.46 -9.25
N LEU A 824 -15.35 16.90 -8.45
CA LEU A 824 -15.48 18.32 -8.10
C LEU A 824 -14.29 18.81 -7.25
N ALA A 825 -13.85 18.00 -6.29
CA ALA A 825 -12.68 18.34 -5.47
C ALA A 825 -11.41 18.46 -6.34
N LEU A 826 -11.22 17.59 -7.33
CA LEU A 826 -10.12 17.68 -8.30
C LEU A 826 -10.23 18.95 -9.14
N PHE A 827 -11.44 19.32 -9.59
CA PHE A 827 -11.64 20.60 -10.28
C PHE A 827 -11.29 21.80 -9.41
N TYR A 828 -11.61 21.76 -8.11
CA TYR A 828 -11.22 22.82 -7.18
C TYR A 828 -9.71 22.91 -7.07
N ARG A 829 -9.02 21.79 -6.82
CA ARG A 829 -7.56 21.75 -6.73
C ARG A 829 -6.90 22.33 -7.98
N GLU A 830 -7.28 21.86 -9.16
CA GLU A 830 -6.67 22.33 -10.41
C GLU A 830 -7.03 23.79 -10.73
N SER A 831 -8.24 24.24 -10.39
CA SER A 831 -8.60 25.65 -10.55
C SER A 831 -7.81 26.56 -9.63
N LEU A 832 -7.59 26.14 -8.38
CA LEU A 832 -6.73 26.86 -7.42
C LEU A 832 -5.28 26.92 -7.91
N HIS A 833 -4.77 25.83 -8.47
CA HIS A 833 -3.44 25.81 -9.08
C HIS A 833 -3.35 26.73 -10.30
N ASP A 834 -4.39 26.76 -11.13
CA ASP A 834 -4.46 27.67 -12.28
C ASP A 834 -4.46 29.14 -11.85
N PHE A 835 -5.30 29.53 -10.88
CA PHE A 835 -5.29 30.88 -10.33
C PHE A 835 -3.93 31.23 -9.70
N ARG A 836 -3.32 30.30 -8.96
CA ARG A 836 -2.01 30.51 -8.36
C ARG A 836 -0.93 30.77 -9.40
N GLU A 837 -0.94 30.03 -10.51
CA GLU A 837 0.00 30.24 -11.61
C GLU A 837 -0.21 31.62 -12.25
N GLN A 838 -1.45 32.00 -12.55
CA GLN A 838 -1.78 33.32 -13.09
C GLN A 838 -1.31 34.45 -12.16
N ILE A 839 -1.50 34.29 -10.84
CA ILE A 839 -1.04 35.26 -9.84
C ILE A 839 0.49 35.27 -9.72
N ALA A 840 1.16 34.13 -9.83
CA ALA A 840 2.61 34.05 -9.80
C ALA A 840 3.24 34.75 -11.03
N GLU A 841 2.70 34.53 -12.22
CA GLU A 841 3.12 35.20 -13.46
C GLU A 841 2.95 36.72 -13.38
N LEU A 842 1.82 37.18 -12.82
CA LEU A 842 1.57 38.60 -12.55
C LEU A 842 2.55 39.15 -11.51
N SER A 843 2.82 38.39 -10.46
CA SER A 843 3.70 38.80 -9.37
C SER A 843 5.16 38.94 -9.82
N GLN A 844 5.62 38.12 -10.77
CA GLN A 844 6.94 38.28 -11.41
C GLN A 844 7.09 39.64 -12.10
N HIS A 845 5.98 40.23 -12.56
CA HIS A 845 5.95 41.49 -13.28
C HIS A 845 5.27 42.61 -12.47
N ILE A 846 5.12 42.46 -11.15
CA ILE A 846 4.24 43.33 -10.34
C ILE A 846 4.57 44.82 -10.43
N GLU A 847 5.86 45.17 -10.61
CA GLU A 847 6.31 46.57 -10.77
C GLU A 847 5.90 47.19 -12.12
N THR A 848 5.70 46.36 -13.14
CA THR A 848 5.39 46.81 -14.52
C THR A 848 3.97 46.47 -14.94
N ALA A 849 3.31 45.55 -14.25
CA ALA A 849 1.96 45.10 -14.53
C ALA A 849 0.94 46.22 -14.24
N SER A 850 -0.04 46.34 -15.14
CA SER A 850 -1.18 47.24 -14.95
C SER A 850 -2.27 46.57 -14.10
N PRO A 851 -2.99 47.31 -13.24
CA PRO A 851 -4.20 46.80 -12.56
C PRO A 851 -5.22 46.14 -13.51
N SER A 852 -5.26 46.56 -14.78
CA SER A 852 -6.14 46.00 -15.80
C SER A 852 -5.88 44.54 -16.14
N VAL A 853 -4.69 44.01 -15.87
CA VAL A 853 -4.34 42.60 -16.12
C VAL A 853 -4.68 41.72 -14.91
N PHE A 854 -4.61 42.28 -13.71
CA PHE A 854 -4.96 41.57 -12.46
C PHE A 854 -6.47 41.47 -12.24
N GLU A 855 -7.23 42.51 -12.60
CA GLU A 855 -8.66 42.58 -12.32
C GLU A 855 -9.47 41.41 -12.94
N PRO A 856 -9.20 40.93 -14.18
CA PRO A 856 -9.84 39.73 -14.72
C PRO A 856 -9.60 38.47 -13.85
N VAL A 857 -8.36 38.22 -13.44
CA VAL A 857 -8.01 37.04 -12.61
C VAL A 857 -8.76 37.08 -11.28
N ARG A 858 -8.81 38.26 -10.65
CA ARG A 858 -9.54 38.46 -9.40
C ARG A 858 -11.05 38.26 -9.59
N GLN A 859 -11.63 38.82 -10.66
CA GLN A 859 -13.05 38.65 -10.96
C GLN A 859 -13.41 37.18 -11.19
N ASP A 860 -12.55 36.44 -11.89
CA ASP A 860 -12.74 35.01 -12.11
C ASP A 860 -12.61 34.21 -10.81
N PHE A 861 -11.70 34.57 -9.91
CA PHE A 861 -11.58 33.95 -8.58
C PHE A 861 -12.79 34.26 -7.67
N ILE A 862 -13.31 35.49 -7.70
CA ILE A 862 -14.54 35.85 -6.99
C ILE A 862 -15.72 35.04 -7.54
N ARG A 863 -15.79 34.91 -8.88
CA ARG A 863 -16.83 34.12 -9.54
C ARG A 863 -16.72 32.64 -9.15
N PHE A 864 -15.51 32.07 -9.17
CA PHE A 864 -15.22 30.72 -8.68
C PHE A 864 -15.76 30.51 -7.26
N THR A 865 -15.41 31.41 -6.34
CA THR A 865 -15.79 31.33 -4.93
C THR A 865 -17.31 31.40 -4.75
N ASN A 866 -17.98 32.33 -5.44
CA ASN A 866 -19.40 32.56 -5.20
C ASN A 866 -20.31 31.52 -5.86
N LEU A 867 -19.87 30.96 -6.99
CA LEU A 867 -20.74 30.14 -7.84
C LEU A 867 -20.34 28.66 -7.87
N SER A 868 -19.05 28.35 -7.78
CA SER A 868 -18.53 26.99 -7.94
C SER A 868 -18.03 26.36 -6.66
N TRP A 869 -17.62 27.12 -5.64
CA TRP A 869 -17.06 26.61 -4.39
C TRP A 869 -18.14 26.24 -3.37
N PHE A 870 -18.38 24.95 -3.19
CA PHE A 870 -19.34 24.41 -2.22
C PHE A 870 -18.62 23.74 -1.06
N GLN A 871 -19.02 24.06 0.17
CA GLN A 871 -18.50 23.38 1.36
C GLN A 871 -19.20 22.04 1.62
N GLU A 872 -20.44 21.90 1.14
CA GLU A 872 -21.24 20.69 1.26
C GLU A 872 -21.87 20.37 -0.10
N LEU A 873 -21.78 19.11 -0.51
CA LEU A 873 -22.34 18.65 -1.78
C LEU A 873 -23.60 17.81 -1.64
N SER A 874 -23.92 17.33 -0.46
CA SER A 874 -25.05 16.42 -0.23
C SER A 874 -25.74 16.80 1.07
N SER A 875 -27.05 16.61 1.14
CA SER A 875 -27.81 16.69 2.40
C SER A 875 -27.61 15.45 3.28
N GLN A 876 -27.13 14.33 2.70
CA GLN A 876 -26.89 13.10 3.44
C GLN A 876 -25.63 13.22 4.30
N ILE A 877 -25.75 12.87 5.59
CA ILE A 877 -24.66 12.98 6.57
C ILE A 877 -23.41 12.21 6.10
N GLN A 878 -23.58 10.98 5.62
CA GLN A 878 -22.48 10.18 5.10
C GLN A 878 -21.77 10.87 3.93
N GLY A 879 -22.54 11.44 3.00
CA GLY A 879 -22.01 12.21 1.88
C GLY A 879 -21.20 13.43 2.32
N LYS A 880 -21.70 14.19 3.31
CA LYS A 880 -20.99 15.34 3.89
C LYS A 880 -19.65 14.93 4.50
N GLU A 881 -19.65 13.88 5.31
CA GLU A 881 -18.44 13.41 5.99
C GLU A 881 -17.37 12.90 5.01
N ILE A 882 -17.78 12.10 4.01
CA ILE A 882 -16.87 11.61 2.98
C ILE A 882 -16.32 12.77 2.16
N TYR A 883 -17.16 13.73 1.77
CA TYR A 883 -16.69 14.90 1.01
C TYR A 883 -15.69 15.74 1.80
N GLN A 884 -15.94 15.97 3.09
CA GLN A 884 -14.99 16.66 3.96
C GLN A 884 -13.65 15.91 4.05
N LYS A 885 -13.68 14.57 4.11
CA LYS A 885 -12.46 13.76 4.07
C LYS A 885 -11.72 13.85 2.73
N ILE A 886 -12.45 13.91 1.61
CA ILE A 886 -11.86 14.15 0.28
C ILE A 886 -11.16 15.52 0.25
N LEU A 887 -11.85 16.59 0.68
CA LEU A 887 -11.27 17.94 0.73
C LEU A 887 -10.04 18.02 1.64
N GLN A 888 -10.08 17.32 2.79
CA GLN A 888 -8.96 17.21 3.72
C GLN A 888 -7.78 16.46 3.09
N GLY A 889 -8.02 15.31 2.45
CA GLY A 889 -6.98 14.50 1.82
C GLY A 889 -6.24 15.23 0.71
N LEU A 890 -6.96 16.08 -0.04
CA LEU A 890 -6.41 16.91 -1.11
C LEU A 890 -5.83 18.26 -0.64
N ASP A 891 -5.92 18.60 0.66
CA ASP A 891 -5.47 19.88 1.26
C ASP A 891 -6.09 21.15 0.62
N ILE A 892 -7.27 21.02 -0.03
CA ILE A 892 -7.86 22.08 -0.87
C ILE A 892 -8.21 23.32 -0.04
N LYS A 893 -8.69 23.14 1.19
CA LYS A 893 -9.08 24.26 2.05
C LYS A 893 -7.89 25.16 2.36
N LYS A 894 -6.73 24.58 2.65
CA LYS A 894 -5.51 25.33 2.93
C LYS A 894 -4.96 26.02 1.69
N GLU A 895 -5.02 25.36 0.53
CA GLU A 895 -4.66 25.97 -0.76
C GLU A 895 -5.56 27.17 -1.08
N TYR A 896 -6.86 27.05 -0.85
CA TYR A 896 -7.83 28.13 -1.01
C TYR A 896 -7.49 29.32 -0.12
N GLU A 897 -7.31 29.11 1.19
CA GLU A 897 -7.00 30.17 2.17
C GLU A 897 -5.67 30.87 1.83
N PHE A 898 -4.67 30.12 1.36
CA PHE A 898 -3.39 30.67 0.92
C PHE A 898 -3.57 31.57 -0.31
N LEU A 899 -4.29 31.09 -1.33
CA LEU A 899 -4.52 31.84 -2.56
C LEU A 899 -5.39 33.09 -2.34
N GLU A 900 -6.43 32.99 -1.51
CA GLU A 900 -7.27 34.14 -1.14
C GLU A 900 -6.41 35.26 -0.52
N LYS A 901 -5.50 34.90 0.38
CA LYS A 901 -4.56 35.83 0.98
C LYS A 901 -3.62 36.44 -0.07
N GLU A 902 -3.09 35.64 -0.98
CA GLU A 902 -2.19 36.11 -2.05
C GLU A 902 -2.90 37.11 -2.97
N ILE A 903 -4.13 36.81 -3.41
CA ILE A 903 -4.95 37.71 -4.22
C ILE A 903 -5.27 39.01 -3.47
N SER A 904 -5.58 38.93 -2.17
CA SER A 904 -5.83 40.11 -1.33
C SER A 904 -4.59 41.00 -1.21
N ILE A 905 -3.41 40.42 -1.00
CA ILE A 905 -2.14 41.17 -0.90
C ILE A 905 -1.83 41.86 -2.24
N THR A 906 -1.96 41.14 -3.35
CA THR A 906 -1.74 41.70 -4.70
C THR A 906 -2.72 42.83 -5.00
N HIS A 907 -3.98 42.71 -4.58
CA HIS A 907 -4.96 43.77 -4.72
C HIS A 907 -4.58 45.03 -3.91
N GLN A 908 -4.17 44.86 -2.66
CA GLN A 908 -3.71 45.97 -1.80
C GLN A 908 -2.51 46.68 -2.42
N HIS A 909 -1.58 45.94 -3.03
CA HIS A 909 -0.46 46.52 -3.76
C HIS A 909 -0.93 47.41 -4.93
N PHE A 910 -1.80 46.91 -5.80
CA PHE A 910 -2.32 47.72 -6.92
C PHE A 910 -3.13 48.93 -6.46
N GLN A 911 -3.90 48.80 -5.37
CA GLN A 911 -4.59 49.95 -4.76
C GLN A 911 -3.60 50.99 -4.22
N ALA A 912 -2.49 50.56 -3.59
CA ALA A 912 -1.45 51.47 -3.10
C ALA A 912 -0.79 52.25 -4.26
N VAL A 913 -0.50 51.58 -5.38
CA VAL A 913 0.03 52.21 -6.59
C VAL A 913 -0.98 53.19 -7.22
N ALA A 914 -2.25 52.79 -7.30
CA ALA A 914 -3.33 53.65 -7.81
C ALA A 914 -3.55 54.89 -6.91
N THR A 915 -3.51 54.73 -5.60
CA THR A 915 -3.63 55.86 -4.65
C THR A 915 -2.41 56.77 -4.70
N GLU A 916 -1.19 56.23 -4.87
CA GLU A 916 0.01 57.06 -5.07
C GLU A 916 -0.09 57.90 -6.36
N THR A 917 -0.55 57.30 -7.46
CA THR A 917 -0.76 58.01 -8.73
C THR A 917 -1.87 59.05 -8.66
N PHE A 918 -2.99 58.73 -8.02
CA PHE A 918 -4.07 59.70 -7.77
C PHE A 918 -3.61 60.85 -6.87
N THR A 919 -2.83 60.56 -5.82
CA THR A 919 -2.26 61.58 -4.94
C THR A 919 -1.33 62.51 -5.70
N LYS A 920 -0.50 61.98 -6.60
CA LYS A 920 0.33 62.79 -7.51
C LYS A 920 -0.51 63.67 -8.44
N LEU A 921 -1.58 63.13 -9.03
CA LEU A 921 -2.48 63.89 -9.90
C LEU A 921 -3.22 65.00 -9.12
N ALA A 922 -3.78 64.66 -7.96
CA ALA A 922 -4.46 65.60 -7.07
C ALA A 922 -3.50 66.71 -6.63
N PHE A 923 -2.25 66.38 -6.35
CA PHE A 923 -1.21 67.37 -6.05
C PHE A 923 -0.96 68.31 -7.23
N VAL A 924 -0.84 67.79 -8.46
CA VAL A 924 -0.69 68.61 -9.67
C VAL A 924 -1.91 69.51 -9.90
N LEU A 925 -3.11 68.98 -9.75
CA LEU A 925 -4.36 69.75 -9.86
C LEU A 925 -4.46 70.83 -8.78
N ALA A 926 -4.09 70.52 -7.53
CA ALA A 926 -4.03 71.48 -6.45
C ALA A 926 -3.02 72.60 -6.74
N LEU A 927 -1.85 72.27 -7.30
CA LEU A 927 -0.86 73.25 -7.72
C LEU A 927 -1.41 74.16 -8.84
N LEU A 928 -2.09 73.58 -9.85
CA LEU A 928 -2.73 74.34 -10.92
C LEU A 928 -3.86 75.25 -10.40
N ALA A 929 -4.68 74.75 -9.48
CA ALA A 929 -5.75 75.52 -8.84
C ALA A 929 -5.18 76.67 -7.99
N LEU A 930 -4.07 76.44 -7.29
CA LEU A 930 -3.37 77.47 -6.53
C LEU A 930 -2.80 78.56 -7.44
N ILE A 931 -2.19 78.17 -8.56
CA ILE A 931 -1.71 79.10 -9.61
C ILE A 931 -2.89 79.89 -10.20
N GLY A 932 -3.99 79.21 -10.56
CA GLY A 932 -5.19 79.85 -11.10
C GLY A 932 -5.85 80.82 -10.11
N SER A 933 -5.91 80.44 -8.83
CA SER A 933 -6.43 81.30 -7.76
C SER A 933 -5.58 82.54 -7.57
N ALA A 934 -4.25 82.38 -7.52
CA ALA A 934 -3.31 83.50 -7.48
C ALA A 934 -3.45 84.43 -8.71
N TYR A 935 -3.71 83.87 -9.90
CA TYR A 935 -3.98 84.64 -11.11
C TYR A 935 -5.34 85.37 -11.08
N SER A 936 -6.38 84.76 -10.53
CA SER A 936 -7.71 85.39 -10.42
C SER A 936 -7.73 86.57 -9.43
N LEU A 937 -6.99 86.45 -8.31
CA LEU A 937 -6.74 87.54 -7.36
C LEU A 937 -5.99 88.72 -8.01
N TYR A 938 -5.26 88.47 -9.09
CA TYR A 938 -4.48 89.48 -9.79
C TYR A 938 -5.28 90.29 -10.82
N LEU A 939 -6.25 89.67 -11.51
CA LEU A 939 -7.07 90.32 -12.54
C LEU A 939 -7.70 91.67 -12.15
N PRO A 940 -8.22 91.89 -10.92
CA PRO A 940 -8.79 93.18 -10.54
C PRO A 940 -7.77 94.26 -10.10
N ILE A 941 -6.47 93.96 -9.97
CA ILE A 941 -5.46 94.91 -9.44
C ILE A 941 -4.77 95.73 -10.55
N GLN A 942 -5.13 95.50 -11.83
CA GLN A 942 -4.44 96.06 -12.99
C GLN A 942 -4.88 97.49 -13.38
N THR A 943 -4.80 98.47 -12.46
CA THR A 943 -5.14 99.88 -12.79
C THR A 943 -4.04 100.93 -12.64
N GLU A 944 -2.85 100.68 -12.05
CA GLU A 944 -1.81 101.73 -12.03
C GLU A 944 -0.37 101.24 -12.29
N LYS A 945 0.31 101.94 -13.22
CA LYS A 945 1.67 101.67 -13.70
C LYS A 945 2.72 102.04 -12.64
N LYS A 946 3.42 101.05 -12.07
CA LYS A 946 4.77 101.24 -11.48
C LYS A 946 5.73 100.12 -11.90
N LEU A 947 6.99 100.53 -12.10
CA LEU A 947 8.03 99.87 -12.91
C LEU A 947 8.93 98.86 -12.16
N VAL A 948 8.64 98.54 -10.89
CA VAL A 948 9.31 97.43 -10.19
C VAL A 948 8.23 96.59 -9.57
N THR A 949 8.02 95.45 -10.18
CA THR A 949 6.96 94.53 -9.85
C THR A 949 7.36 93.71 -8.60
N PRO A 950 6.63 93.74 -7.46
CA PRO A 950 6.67 92.71 -6.39
C PRO A 950 6.39 91.26 -6.86
N TYR A 951 6.48 91.00 -8.16
CA TYR A 951 5.95 89.84 -8.87
C TYR A 951 7.03 88.77 -9.03
N GLY A 952 8.30 89.10 -8.77
CA GLY A 952 9.39 88.14 -8.79
C GLY A 952 9.27 87.10 -7.68
N VAL A 953 8.87 87.48 -6.47
CA VAL A 953 8.91 86.59 -5.30
C VAL A 953 7.81 85.53 -5.33
N PRO A 954 6.51 85.82 -5.57
CA PRO A 954 5.49 84.77 -5.63
C PRO A 954 5.72 83.83 -6.82
N LEU A 955 6.17 84.37 -7.96
CA LEU A 955 6.43 83.59 -9.17
C LEU A 955 7.72 82.76 -9.02
N LEU A 956 8.75 83.26 -8.32
CA LEU A 956 9.93 82.48 -7.89
C LEU A 956 9.58 81.43 -6.85
N VAL A 957 8.69 81.71 -5.89
CA VAL A 957 8.26 80.73 -4.89
C VAL A 957 7.44 79.63 -5.54
N VAL A 958 6.50 79.97 -6.43
CA VAL A 958 5.75 79.00 -7.24
C VAL A 958 6.69 78.22 -8.17
N TYR A 959 7.66 78.87 -8.81
CA TYR A 959 8.64 78.22 -9.67
C TYR A 959 9.61 77.33 -8.88
N ALA A 960 10.03 77.75 -7.68
CA ALA A 960 10.87 76.97 -6.78
C ALA A 960 10.11 75.78 -6.18
N LEU A 961 8.83 75.95 -5.82
CA LEU A 961 7.95 74.85 -5.39
C LEU A 961 7.70 73.87 -6.54
N ALA A 962 7.43 74.37 -7.76
CA ALA A 962 7.29 73.55 -8.95
C ALA A 962 8.59 72.79 -9.24
N LEU A 963 9.76 73.43 -9.18
CA LEU A 963 11.06 72.77 -9.33
C LEU A 963 11.35 71.78 -8.22
N TYR A 964 10.99 72.08 -6.97
CA TYR A 964 11.20 71.19 -5.82
C TYR A 964 10.36 69.92 -5.93
N VAL A 965 9.07 70.05 -6.26
CA VAL A 965 8.16 68.93 -6.49
C VAL A 965 8.58 68.14 -7.73
N CYS A 966 8.91 68.85 -8.82
CA CYS A 966 9.34 68.22 -10.06
C CYS A 966 10.77 67.68 -9.98
N ARG A 967 11.58 67.98 -8.94
CA ARG A 967 12.98 67.54 -8.81
C ARG A 967 13.13 66.04 -9.00
N LYS A 968 12.25 65.24 -8.38
CA LYS A 968 12.26 63.77 -8.47
C LYS A 968 11.82 63.27 -9.85
N TYR A 969 10.91 63.98 -10.51
CA TYR A 969 10.47 63.69 -11.88
C TYR A 969 11.51 64.11 -12.92
N ILE A 970 12.17 65.26 -12.73
CA ILE A 970 13.25 65.78 -13.57
C ILE A 970 14.49 64.90 -13.41
N ALA A 971 14.77 64.36 -12.23
CA ALA A 971 15.81 63.36 -12.02
C ALA A 971 15.52 62.06 -12.78
N ARG A 972 14.31 61.48 -12.65
CA ARG A 972 13.90 60.28 -13.41
C ARG A 972 13.79 60.51 -14.92
N LEU A 973 13.31 61.68 -15.34
CA LEU A 973 13.26 62.08 -16.75
C LEU A 973 14.68 62.28 -17.28
N GLY A 974 15.57 62.87 -16.47
CA GLY A 974 17.00 63.01 -16.72
C GLY A 974 17.68 61.66 -16.92
N GLU A 975 17.39 60.67 -16.07
CA GLU A 975 17.93 59.31 -16.15
C GLU A 975 17.43 58.55 -17.40
N LYS A 976 16.13 58.69 -17.74
CA LYS A 976 15.59 58.18 -19.02
C LYS A 976 16.17 58.92 -20.23
N LEU A 977 16.35 60.24 -20.12
CA LEU A 977 16.94 61.07 -21.16
C LEU A 977 18.43 60.76 -21.34
N THR A 978 19.22 60.47 -20.31
CA THR A 978 20.63 60.08 -20.45
C THR A 978 20.82 58.79 -21.24
N HIS A 979 19.83 57.89 -21.28
CA HIS A 979 19.85 56.71 -22.15
C HIS A 979 19.37 56.98 -23.59
N VAL A 980 18.49 57.96 -23.80
CA VAL A 980 17.89 58.28 -25.11
C VAL A 980 18.70 59.36 -25.87
N ILE A 981 19.26 60.32 -25.15
CA ILE A 981 20.05 61.45 -25.66
C ILE A 981 21.27 61.00 -26.48
N PRO A 982 22.05 59.96 -26.12
CA PRO A 982 23.15 59.49 -26.97
C PRO A 982 22.68 59.03 -28.36
N ASN A 983 21.51 58.39 -28.46
CA ASN A 983 20.95 57.94 -29.73
C ASN A 983 20.33 59.08 -30.55
N ILE A 984 19.71 60.07 -29.90
CA ILE A 984 19.22 61.29 -30.56
C ILE A 984 20.37 62.17 -31.02
N PHE A 985 21.41 62.36 -30.20
CA PHE A 985 22.63 63.09 -30.59
C PHE A 985 23.38 62.38 -31.70
N LYS A 986 23.45 61.03 -31.71
CA LYS A 986 24.04 60.28 -32.82
C LYS A 986 23.24 60.51 -34.12
N LYS A 987 21.91 60.47 -34.09
CA LYS A 987 21.06 60.78 -35.27
C LYS A 987 21.14 62.23 -35.71
N MET A 988 21.10 63.20 -34.79
CA MET A 988 21.23 64.62 -35.10
C MET A 988 22.63 64.98 -35.60
N TRP A 989 23.68 64.36 -35.06
CA TRP A 989 25.05 64.53 -35.52
C TRP A 989 25.25 63.98 -36.92
N TYR A 990 24.66 62.82 -37.25
CA TYR A 990 24.63 62.32 -38.63
C TYR A 990 23.88 63.27 -39.58
N CYS A 991 22.75 63.86 -39.17
CA CYS A 991 22.06 64.87 -39.97
C CYS A 991 22.83 66.20 -40.11
N PHE A 992 23.61 66.60 -39.10
CA PHE A 992 24.42 67.83 -39.16
C PHE A 992 25.71 67.64 -39.96
N TYR A 993 26.34 66.46 -39.86
CA TYR A 993 27.55 66.10 -40.61
C TYR A 993 27.25 66.00 -42.12
N ASP A 994 26.05 65.53 -42.48
CA ASP A 994 25.56 65.49 -43.87
C ASP A 994 25.15 66.88 -44.39
N ALA A 995 24.63 67.75 -43.52
CA ALA A 995 24.32 69.15 -43.86
C ALA A 995 25.57 70.01 -44.11
N THR A 996 26.71 69.71 -43.45
CA THR A 996 27.99 70.40 -43.69
C THR A 996 28.71 69.97 -44.97
N GLN A 997 28.35 68.82 -45.57
CA GLN A 997 28.88 68.37 -46.88
C GLN A 997 28.22 69.09 -48.07
N LEU A 998 27.12 69.82 -47.86
CA LEU A 998 26.40 70.53 -48.93
C LEU A 998 26.76 72.02 -49.08
N GLU A 999 27.82 72.51 -48.46
CA GLU A 999 28.23 73.92 -48.53
C GLU A 999 29.03 74.30 -49.79
N HIS A 1000 29.28 73.35 -50.71
CA HIS A 1000 30.01 73.62 -51.95
C HIS A 1000 29.18 74.07 -53.16
N LEU A 1001 27.86 74.30 -53.02
CA LEU A 1001 27.01 74.76 -54.12
C LEU A 1001 26.37 76.15 -53.89
N LYS A 1002 27.01 77.12 -54.54
CA LYS A 1002 26.47 78.35 -55.16
C LYS A 1002 26.00 79.54 -54.30
N THR A 1003 26.85 80.57 -54.35
CA THR A 1003 26.64 81.91 -54.97
C THR A 1003 25.24 82.54 -55.07
N ARG A 1004 25.24 83.85 -54.73
CA ARG A 1004 24.32 85.00 -55.03
C ARG A 1004 23.27 85.41 -53.96
N HIS A 1005 23.62 86.53 -53.28
CA HIS A 1005 22.89 87.68 -52.66
C HIS A 1005 21.35 87.67 -52.40
N PRO A 1006 20.79 88.59 -51.55
CA PRO A 1006 21.42 89.67 -50.75
C PRO A 1006 21.04 89.69 -49.24
N ARG A 1007 21.72 90.59 -48.51
CA ARG A 1007 21.59 90.89 -47.09
C ARG A 1007 20.20 91.36 -46.68
N GLY A 1008 19.73 90.86 -45.52
CA GLY A 1008 18.84 91.64 -44.64
C GLY A 1008 17.71 90.86 -43.97
N LYS A 1009 18.03 90.09 -42.92
CA LYS A 1009 17.26 89.92 -41.67
C LYS A 1009 17.96 88.90 -40.78
N LYS A 1010 18.33 89.30 -39.55
CA LYS A 1010 18.91 88.39 -38.54
C LYS A 1010 17.84 87.33 -38.18
N PRO A 1011 18.17 86.04 -38.13
CA PRO A 1011 17.16 85.03 -37.91
C PRO A 1011 16.76 84.97 -36.43
N TRP A 1012 15.48 85.20 -36.17
CA TRP A 1012 14.86 85.10 -34.85
C TRP A 1012 15.01 83.69 -34.23
N TYR A 1013 15.21 82.65 -35.04
CA TYR A 1013 15.44 81.28 -34.58
C TYR A 1013 16.75 81.11 -33.79
N LYS A 1014 17.79 81.94 -34.02
CA LYS A 1014 19.03 81.86 -33.23
C LYS A 1014 18.84 82.28 -31.77
N LYS A 1015 17.90 83.19 -31.49
CA LYS A 1015 17.54 83.56 -30.10
C LYS A 1015 16.70 82.48 -29.42
N TRP A 1016 15.82 81.81 -30.16
CA TRP A 1016 15.04 80.68 -29.62
C TRP A 1016 15.91 79.46 -29.34
N VAL A 1017 16.84 79.13 -30.23
CA VAL A 1017 17.81 78.06 -30.00
C VAL A 1017 18.69 78.39 -28.78
N TYR A 1018 19.14 79.64 -28.62
CA TYR A 1018 19.94 80.05 -27.47
C TYR A 1018 19.16 79.96 -26.14
N TRP A 1019 17.89 80.39 -26.11
CA TRP A 1019 17.02 80.23 -24.92
C TRP A 1019 16.68 78.76 -24.64
N LEU A 1020 16.47 77.96 -25.68
CA LEU A 1020 16.26 76.52 -25.54
C LEU A 1020 17.50 75.84 -24.95
N TRP A 1021 18.70 76.23 -25.38
CA TRP A 1021 19.97 75.74 -24.82
C TRP A 1021 20.20 76.20 -23.38
N ILE A 1022 19.80 77.41 -23.01
CA ILE A 1022 19.86 77.89 -21.61
C ILE A 1022 18.88 77.10 -20.73
N VAL A 1023 17.65 76.89 -21.20
CA VAL A 1023 16.64 76.12 -20.44
C VAL A 1023 17.07 74.66 -20.32
N ILE A 1024 17.57 74.03 -21.39
CA ILE A 1024 18.11 72.66 -21.36
C ILE A 1024 19.35 72.59 -20.44
N GLY A 1025 20.26 73.55 -20.53
CA GLY A 1025 21.47 73.63 -19.70
C GLY A 1025 21.15 73.79 -18.21
N ILE A 1026 20.20 74.67 -17.85
CA ILE A 1026 19.72 74.84 -16.47
C ILE A 1026 19.01 73.58 -15.98
N THR A 1027 18.23 72.92 -16.84
CA THR A 1027 17.52 71.67 -16.48
C THR A 1027 18.49 70.50 -16.24
N ILE A 1028 19.60 70.44 -17.00
CA ILE A 1028 20.69 69.45 -16.80
C ILE A 1028 21.53 69.78 -15.56
N LEU A 1029 21.84 71.06 -15.32
CA LEU A 1029 22.54 71.50 -14.10
C LEU A 1029 21.74 71.24 -12.83
N LEU A 1030 20.40 71.28 -12.90
CA LEU A 1030 19.51 70.99 -11.77
C LEU A 1030 19.18 69.50 -11.60
N SER A 1031 19.39 68.66 -12.62
CA SER A 1031 19.15 67.20 -12.57
C SER A 1031 20.36 66.39 -12.11
N THR A 1032 21.56 66.92 -12.29
CA THR A 1032 22.81 66.37 -11.76
C THR A 1032 23.02 66.90 -10.35
N ASN A 1033 23.47 66.05 -9.42
CA ASN A 1033 23.62 66.38 -7.99
C ASN A 1033 24.84 67.29 -7.75
N ALA A 1034 24.89 68.44 -8.44
CA ALA A 1034 26.01 69.36 -8.47
C ALA A 1034 25.85 70.47 -7.44
N GLU A 1035 25.86 70.10 -6.16
CA GLU A 1035 26.03 71.07 -5.06
C GLU A 1035 27.35 71.87 -5.22
N LEU A 1036 28.35 71.30 -5.91
CA LEU A 1036 29.65 71.92 -6.16
C LEU A 1036 29.59 73.09 -7.18
N SER A 1037 28.75 72.98 -8.23
CA SER A 1037 28.69 74.00 -9.30
C SER A 1037 27.89 75.23 -8.87
N ILE A 1038 26.86 75.05 -8.05
CA ILE A 1038 26.06 76.16 -7.50
C ILE A 1038 26.90 76.95 -6.48
N TRP A 1039 27.73 76.28 -5.69
CA TRP A 1039 28.64 76.96 -4.75
C TRP A 1039 29.68 77.82 -5.49
N GLN A 1040 30.24 77.31 -6.59
CA GLN A 1040 31.27 78.01 -7.38
C GLN A 1040 30.72 79.22 -8.17
N ILE A 1041 29.48 79.17 -8.65
CA ILE A 1041 28.82 80.31 -9.32
C ILE A 1041 28.48 81.43 -8.31
N VAL A 1042 28.15 81.09 -7.07
CA VAL A 1042 27.85 82.07 -6.01
C VAL A 1042 29.13 82.75 -5.50
N THR A 1043 30.31 82.12 -5.60
CA THR A 1043 31.59 82.68 -5.14
C THR A 1043 32.32 83.59 -6.12
N GLY A 1044 31.85 83.73 -7.38
CA GLY A 1044 32.35 84.76 -8.30
C GLY A 1044 33.82 84.66 -8.74
N GLN A 1045 34.41 83.46 -8.81
CA GLN A 1045 35.73 83.27 -9.42
C GLN A 1045 35.61 83.04 -10.94
N GLU A 1046 36.34 83.82 -11.73
CA GLU A 1046 36.45 83.65 -13.18
C GLU A 1046 37.29 82.41 -13.52
N ILE A 1047 36.70 81.47 -14.26
CA ILE A 1047 37.37 80.27 -14.75
C ILE A 1047 37.65 80.43 -16.25
N PRO A 1048 38.88 80.17 -16.73
CA PRO A 1048 39.20 80.24 -18.15
C PRO A 1048 38.46 79.15 -18.96
N PRO A 1049 38.09 79.41 -20.23
CA PRO A 1049 37.24 78.53 -21.05
C PRO A 1049 37.74 77.09 -21.19
N GLU A 1050 39.04 76.86 -21.02
CA GLU A 1050 39.69 75.56 -21.19
C GLU A 1050 39.42 74.59 -20.01
N GLN A 1051 39.25 75.11 -18.78
CA GLN A 1051 38.86 74.29 -17.62
C GLN A 1051 37.37 73.95 -17.61
N LEU A 1052 36.53 74.81 -18.20
CA LEU A 1052 35.11 74.51 -18.39
C LEU A 1052 34.94 73.31 -19.34
N TRP A 1053 35.81 73.19 -20.35
CA TRP A 1053 35.78 72.09 -21.31
C TRP A 1053 36.21 70.74 -20.72
N SER A 1054 37.20 70.70 -19.82
CA SER A 1054 37.60 69.44 -19.16
C SER A 1054 36.52 68.91 -18.22
N LEU A 1055 35.83 69.80 -17.50
CA LEU A 1055 34.69 69.44 -16.65
C LEU A 1055 33.50 68.87 -17.44
N TRP A 1056 33.26 69.37 -18.66
CA TRP A 1056 32.24 68.83 -19.56
C TRP A 1056 32.65 67.48 -20.19
N TYR A 1057 33.94 67.25 -20.40
CA TYR A 1057 34.46 66.01 -20.96
C TYR A 1057 34.33 64.83 -19.98
N ASP A 1058 34.64 65.04 -18.70
CA ASP A 1058 34.61 64.00 -17.67
C ASP A 1058 33.18 63.57 -17.28
N VAL A 1059 32.20 64.47 -17.40
CA VAL A 1059 30.77 64.18 -17.11
C VAL A 1059 30.10 63.37 -18.22
N ILE A 1060 30.57 63.48 -19.46
CA ILE A 1060 29.97 62.83 -20.63
C ILE A 1060 30.52 61.41 -20.87
N TRP A 1061 31.71 61.06 -20.34
CA TRP A 1061 32.44 59.83 -20.66
C TRP A 1061 32.68 58.85 -19.49
N VAL A 1062 31.73 58.73 -18.57
CA VAL A 1062 31.77 57.66 -17.56
C VAL A 1062 31.37 56.32 -18.20
N GLN A 1063 32.33 55.42 -18.40
CA GLN A 1063 32.06 54.03 -18.77
C GLN A 1063 31.34 53.29 -17.63
N PRO A 1064 30.34 52.42 -17.91
CA PRO A 1064 29.75 51.58 -16.89
C PRO A 1064 30.76 50.49 -16.50
N SER A 1065 31.19 50.51 -15.24
CA SER A 1065 31.86 49.38 -14.59
C SER A 1065 30.89 48.20 -14.49
N GLN A 1066 31.35 47.02 -14.90
CA GLN A 1066 30.67 45.74 -14.65
C GLN A 1066 30.47 45.52 -13.15
N SER A 1067 29.22 45.29 -12.72
CA SER A 1067 28.92 44.45 -11.55
C SER A 1067 27.43 44.09 -11.51
N GLN A 1068 27.20 42.77 -11.44
CA GLN A 1068 25.97 41.98 -11.20
C GLN A 1068 24.91 41.93 -12.30
#